data_AF-A0A9W5Y7L3-F1
#
_entry.id   AF-A0A9W5Y7L3-F1
#
_cell.length_a   1.000
_cell.length_b   1.000
_cell.length_c   1.000
_cell.angle_alpha   90.00
_cell.angle_beta   90.00
_cell.angle_gamma   90.00
#
_symmetry.space_group_name_H-M   'P 1'
#
loop_
_entity.id
_entity.type
_entity.pdbx_description
1 polymer ?
#
loop_
_entity_poly.entity_id
_entity_poly.type
_entity_poly.pdbx_seq_one_letter_code
_entity_poly.pdbx_strand_id
1 'polypeptide(L)'
;MEINFSKLLNKKEVLDVMQCYEDSTNYDEYCKIYEEVVEQSVEGITPKGYYLIKDNHNYIDNDCEKVIFCIVTLGSYIDKEIKRYFDNNDFLKGMMLNSIADQMLYDISTSMFKLLQKEQGNQGINLTSRVEPGSSESSIKFQKDILDMINEKENTDITITTGYMFSPTKTLSYYYGASANIPPTTVDHDCSKCSNLTCPYRKVNVFIQQGNDSYRYQVKKNENLLNVIRQNNFPIEAYCGGKKVCGKCKVKLLKGNVELSEAEKKFLTEKEIDERIILSCFHKVTEDITIELKEKNNNSKIQTDYNINCATSPKYQLVKVDGISESADNNNSVTELINEKLQFNFNYSLNAIKELSRIDSLKKDIYLLSENNRNILHAANKEINAYGVAVDIGTTTIVVTLINLLNNKEIGIFKNVNPQKVYGADVISRINYAIKDTENIQTELICKEITSGIKTIVEEKDIDKNNIVEITISGNTTMMYLLEGINPYKLSISPFTTIDLSLHKYCYNQIFMDNYLNCKVTLLPGVSAYIGSDITAGFYYSDLLEQEGNVLFIDIGTNGEIALKTDNHIICAATAAGPAFEGANIKCGMGSINGAICNITLDDDDIQYEVIGNGTPKGLCGSALVDITSELIKNKIIDNTGRIDNDKFTIYKDTNTEIALYQEDIRQLQLAKSAISAGISVLIDEAKISFDEVDKVYLAGGFGSNLNIANAITIGLIQKDLEDKIEILGNSSLGGCVKYLLDDNSSNNFNEIKSKCNYIELSTNMKFNEEYIMNMYFELL
;
A
#
# COMPACT_ATOMS: atom_id res chain seq x y z
N MET A 1 -32.42 8.40 24.76
CA MET A 1 -32.28 7.55 23.57
C MET A 1 -31.51 6.31 23.97
N GLU A 2 -32.06 5.13 23.71
CA GLU A 2 -31.41 3.82 23.92
C GLU A 2 -30.65 3.37 22.67
N ILE A 3 -29.46 2.80 22.86
CA ILE A 3 -28.59 2.24 21.83
C ILE A 3 -28.17 0.83 22.24
N ASN A 4 -28.25 -0.12 21.29
CA ASN A 4 -27.71 -1.46 21.45
C ASN A 4 -26.32 -1.55 20.81
N PHE A 5 -25.38 -2.20 21.49
CA PHE A 5 -24.01 -2.37 21.00
C PHE A 5 -23.67 -3.83 20.73
N SER A 6 -22.80 -4.06 19.74
CA SER A 6 -22.20 -5.37 19.49
C SER A 6 -21.22 -5.72 20.61
N LYS A 7 -21.03 -7.02 20.84
CA LYS A 7 -20.03 -7.53 21.79
C LYS A 7 -18.67 -7.48 21.12
N LEU A 8 -17.80 -6.60 21.61
CA LEU A 8 -16.41 -6.53 21.19
C LEU A 8 -15.56 -7.28 22.21
N LEU A 9 -14.69 -8.17 21.73
CA LEU A 9 -13.85 -9.00 22.57
C LEU A 9 -12.40 -8.85 22.14
N ASN A 10 -11.54 -8.39 23.05
CA ASN A 10 -10.12 -8.25 22.82
C ASN A 10 -9.32 -9.12 23.80
N LYS A 11 -9.01 -10.35 23.36
CA LYS A 11 -8.27 -11.33 24.17
C LYS A 11 -6.97 -10.76 24.72
N LYS A 12 -6.21 -10.04 23.90
CA LYS A 12 -4.93 -9.48 24.29
C LYS A 12 -5.08 -8.45 25.41
N GLU A 13 -6.02 -7.51 25.29
CA GLU A 13 -6.25 -6.49 26.32
C GLU A 13 -6.69 -7.11 27.65
N VAL A 14 -7.57 -8.11 27.60
CA VAL A 14 -8.00 -8.83 28.81
C VAL A 14 -6.82 -9.51 29.50
N LEU A 15 -5.95 -10.20 28.74
CA LEU A 15 -4.77 -10.86 29.29
C LEU A 15 -3.74 -9.87 29.85
N ASP A 16 -3.52 -8.74 29.18
CA ASP A 16 -2.62 -7.67 29.63
C ASP A 16 -3.07 -7.10 30.99
N VAL A 17 -4.38 -6.93 31.19
CA VAL A 17 -4.97 -6.47 32.46
C VAL A 17 -4.78 -7.48 33.57
N MET A 18 -4.84 -8.77 33.23
CA MET A 18 -4.51 -9.86 34.15
C MET A 18 -3.00 -10.04 34.35
N GLN A 19 -2.16 -9.16 33.79
CA GLN A 19 -0.69 -9.22 33.83
C GLN A 19 -0.13 -10.53 33.28
N CYS A 20 -0.79 -11.08 32.26
CA CYS A 20 -0.40 -12.31 31.58
C CYS A 20 0.08 -11.99 30.16
N TYR A 21 1.39 -12.02 29.96
CA TYR A 21 2.05 -11.68 28.69
C TYR A 21 2.50 -12.96 27.96
N GLU A 22 2.80 -12.85 26.66
CA GLU A 22 3.20 -14.02 25.84
C GLU A 22 4.43 -14.76 26.37
N ASP A 23 5.30 -14.09 27.13
CA ASP A 23 6.47 -14.67 27.79
C ASP A 23 6.21 -15.21 29.21
N SER A 24 4.98 -15.06 29.72
CA SER A 24 4.57 -15.62 31.01
C SER A 24 4.50 -17.16 30.96
N THR A 25 5.00 -17.83 31.99
CA THR A 25 5.02 -19.31 32.06
C THR A 25 3.64 -19.97 31.97
N ASN A 26 2.57 -19.25 32.31
CA ASN A 26 1.20 -19.77 32.34
C ASN A 26 0.31 -19.17 31.22
N TYR A 27 0.91 -18.55 30.19
CA TYR A 27 0.15 -17.85 29.14
C TYR A 27 -0.88 -18.74 28.42
N ASP A 28 -0.48 -19.96 28.06
CA ASP A 28 -1.35 -20.91 27.36
C ASP A 28 -2.56 -21.33 28.20
N GLU A 29 -2.38 -21.46 29.52
CA GLU A 29 -3.46 -21.81 30.44
C GLU A 29 -4.50 -20.69 30.55
N TYR A 30 -4.04 -19.44 30.65
CA TYR A 30 -4.92 -18.27 30.64
C TYR A 30 -5.66 -18.12 29.30
N CYS A 31 -4.97 -18.39 28.19
CA CYS A 31 -5.58 -18.39 26.86
C CYS A 31 -6.72 -19.39 26.74
N LYS A 32 -6.53 -20.61 27.25
CA LYS A 32 -7.56 -21.65 27.25
C LYS A 32 -8.75 -21.25 28.13
N ILE A 33 -8.49 -20.72 29.33
CA ILE A 33 -9.55 -20.27 30.23
C ILE A 33 -10.36 -19.12 29.64
N TYR A 34 -9.69 -18.18 28.95
CA TYR A 34 -10.37 -17.10 28.23
C TYR A 34 -11.39 -17.65 27.23
N GLU A 35 -10.97 -18.61 26.41
CA GLU A 35 -11.85 -19.24 25.39
C GLU A 35 -13.04 -19.95 26.04
N GLU A 36 -12.81 -20.72 27.11
CA GLU A 36 -13.88 -21.38 27.86
C GLU A 36 -14.88 -20.38 28.45
N VAL A 37 -14.41 -19.28 29.03
CA VAL A 37 -15.27 -18.25 29.65
C VAL A 37 -16.06 -17.48 28.58
N VAL A 38 -15.44 -17.18 27.43
CA VAL A 38 -16.12 -16.51 26.32
C VAL A 38 -17.26 -17.37 25.78
N GLU A 39 -17.00 -18.65 25.52
CA GLU A 39 -18.00 -19.59 25.02
C GLU A 39 -19.17 -19.77 26.00
N GLN A 40 -18.88 -19.87 27.30
CA GLN A 40 -19.90 -20.20 28.31
C GLN A 40 -20.71 -19.01 28.83
N SER A 41 -20.14 -17.81 28.83
CA SER A 41 -20.68 -16.70 29.63
C SER A 41 -20.84 -15.38 28.88
N VAL A 42 -20.29 -15.20 27.67
CA VAL A 42 -20.45 -13.92 26.93
C VAL A 42 -21.75 -13.85 26.14
N GLU A 43 -22.35 -14.99 25.78
CA GLU A 43 -23.58 -15.04 24.98
C GLU A 43 -24.78 -14.37 25.68
N GLY A 44 -24.89 -14.48 27.01
CA GLY A 44 -25.97 -13.86 27.77
C GLY A 44 -25.81 -12.37 28.07
N ILE A 45 -24.67 -11.76 27.74
CA ILE A 45 -24.43 -10.32 27.96
C ILE A 45 -25.17 -9.50 26.91
N THR A 46 -25.92 -8.48 27.33
CA THR A 46 -26.64 -7.55 26.43
C THR A 46 -26.17 -6.13 26.67
N PRO A 47 -25.17 -5.65 25.91
CA PRO A 47 -24.61 -4.34 26.15
C PRO A 47 -25.51 -3.21 25.62
N LYS A 48 -25.79 -2.24 26.49
CA LYS A 48 -26.69 -1.11 26.20
C LYS A 48 -26.04 0.22 26.56
N GLY A 49 -26.46 1.27 25.86
CA GLY A 49 -26.15 2.63 26.24
C GLY A 49 -27.36 3.56 26.12
N TYR A 50 -27.35 4.59 26.94
CA TYR A 50 -28.38 5.61 27.04
C TYR A 50 -27.72 6.97 27.00
N TYR A 51 -28.31 7.90 26.25
CA TYR A 51 -27.84 9.29 26.27
C TYR A 51 -28.96 10.32 26.23
N LEU A 52 -28.65 11.51 26.74
CA LEU A 52 -29.52 12.68 26.81
C LEU A 52 -28.72 13.97 26.58
N ILE A 53 -29.22 14.84 25.69
CA ILE A 53 -28.63 16.16 25.43
C ILE A 53 -29.45 17.21 26.18
N LYS A 54 -28.78 18.11 26.91
CA LYS A 54 -29.36 19.30 27.58
C LYS A 54 -28.48 20.53 27.35
N ASP A 55 -29.04 21.72 27.61
CA ASP A 55 -28.27 22.96 27.63
C ASP A 55 -27.28 22.97 28.81
N ASN A 56 -26.12 23.60 28.62
CA ASN A 56 -25.11 23.68 29.68
C ASN A 56 -25.53 24.68 30.76
N HIS A 57 -25.88 24.18 31.95
CA HIS A 57 -26.16 24.97 33.14
C HIS A 57 -24.99 24.91 34.14
N ASN A 58 -23.77 25.20 33.66
CA ASN A 58 -22.51 25.12 34.41
C ASN A 58 -22.12 23.69 34.85
N TYR A 59 -22.42 22.67 34.05
CA TYR A 59 -21.96 21.30 34.32
C TYR A 59 -20.52 21.06 33.86
N ILE A 60 -20.09 21.79 32.82
CA ILE A 60 -18.76 21.77 32.23
C ILE A 60 -18.39 23.22 31.81
N ASP A 61 -17.14 23.44 31.40
CA ASP A 61 -16.60 24.76 31.00
C ASP A 61 -17.58 25.60 30.15
N ASN A 62 -17.55 26.91 30.35
CA ASN A 62 -18.50 27.87 29.77
C ASN A 62 -18.42 27.97 28.25
N ASP A 63 -17.35 27.46 27.63
CA ASP A 63 -17.18 27.39 26.18
C ASP A 63 -18.08 26.31 25.53
N CYS A 64 -18.74 25.47 26.34
CA CYS A 64 -19.70 24.47 25.90
C CYS A 64 -21.14 24.98 25.96
N GLU A 65 -21.87 24.90 24.85
CA GLU A 65 -23.29 25.30 24.77
C GLU A 65 -24.23 24.22 25.31
N LYS A 66 -23.87 22.95 25.07
CA LYS A 66 -24.66 21.78 25.44
C LYS A 66 -23.85 20.75 26.21
N VAL A 67 -24.55 19.86 26.89
CA VAL A 67 -23.99 18.73 27.62
C VAL A 67 -24.72 17.46 27.22
N ILE A 68 -23.95 16.42 26.94
CA ILE A 68 -24.46 15.09 26.58
C ILE A 68 -24.18 14.14 27.73
N PHE A 69 -25.22 13.77 28.47
CA PHE A 69 -25.17 12.81 29.58
C PHE A 69 -25.32 11.39 29.04
N CYS A 70 -24.47 10.47 29.50
CA CYS A 70 -24.40 9.10 29.02
C CYS A 70 -24.37 8.09 30.17
N ILE A 71 -25.02 6.94 29.96
CA ILE A 71 -24.86 5.72 30.76
C ILE A 71 -24.66 4.54 29.83
N VAL A 72 -23.70 3.66 30.12
CA VAL A 72 -23.52 2.37 29.45
C VAL A 72 -23.54 1.24 30.47
N THR A 73 -24.11 0.09 30.12
CA THR A 73 -24.23 -1.07 31.03
C THR A 73 -24.15 -2.39 30.28
N LEU A 74 -23.65 -3.42 30.96
CA LEU A 74 -23.68 -4.81 30.49
C LEU A 74 -24.89 -5.61 31.01
N GLY A 75 -25.73 -4.99 31.86
CA GLY A 75 -26.90 -5.62 32.44
C GLY A 75 -26.59 -6.53 33.65
N SER A 76 -27.64 -7.03 34.32
CA SER A 76 -27.49 -7.80 35.58
C SER A 76 -27.01 -9.25 35.38
N TYR A 77 -26.99 -9.74 34.14
CA TYR A 77 -26.58 -11.11 33.83
C TYR A 77 -25.11 -11.34 34.21
N ILE A 78 -24.22 -10.37 33.90
CA ILE A 78 -22.79 -10.50 34.16
C ILE A 78 -22.47 -10.62 35.65
N ASP A 79 -23.16 -9.86 36.50
CA ASP A 79 -22.98 -9.91 37.95
C ASP A 79 -23.37 -11.30 38.49
N LYS A 80 -24.44 -11.89 37.95
CA LYS A 80 -24.92 -13.24 38.33
C LYS A 80 -23.93 -14.31 37.90
N GLU A 81 -23.39 -14.22 36.69
CA GLU A 81 -22.43 -15.19 36.17
C GLU A 81 -21.07 -15.12 36.87
N ILE A 82 -20.56 -13.91 37.14
CA ILE A 82 -19.35 -13.74 37.94
C ILE A 82 -19.59 -14.39 39.31
N LYS A 83 -20.69 -14.05 39.99
CA LYS A 83 -21.04 -14.65 41.27
C LYS A 83 -21.13 -16.18 41.20
N ARG A 84 -21.73 -16.75 40.15
CA ARG A 84 -21.81 -18.20 39.93
C ARG A 84 -20.43 -18.87 39.92
N TYR A 85 -19.44 -18.29 39.25
CA TYR A 85 -18.07 -18.82 39.27
C TYR A 85 -17.43 -18.74 40.65
N PHE A 86 -17.59 -17.62 41.36
CA PHE A 86 -17.07 -17.47 42.73
C PHE A 86 -17.74 -18.45 43.71
N ASP A 87 -19.06 -18.63 43.63
CA ASP A 87 -19.83 -19.56 44.49
C ASP A 87 -19.44 -21.03 44.23
N ASN A 88 -18.99 -21.35 43.02
CA ASN A 88 -18.49 -22.68 42.64
C ASN A 88 -16.97 -22.89 42.91
N ASN A 89 -16.28 -21.90 43.48
CA ASN A 89 -14.82 -21.87 43.68
C ASN A 89 -13.96 -21.82 42.40
N ASP A 90 -14.55 -21.46 41.25
CA ASP A 90 -13.85 -21.25 39.98
C ASP A 90 -13.30 -19.81 39.89
N PHE A 91 -12.45 -19.43 40.84
CA PHE A 91 -12.01 -18.04 41.02
C PHE A 91 -11.34 -17.43 39.79
N LEU A 92 -10.49 -18.19 39.09
CA LEU A 92 -9.78 -17.70 37.91
C LEU A 92 -10.73 -17.41 36.75
N LYS A 93 -11.77 -18.23 36.55
CA LYS A 93 -12.84 -17.96 35.56
C LYS A 93 -13.67 -16.76 35.95
N GLY A 94 -14.00 -16.61 37.24
CA GLY A 94 -14.70 -15.43 37.76
C GLY A 94 -13.90 -14.13 37.55
N MET A 95 -12.58 -14.16 37.82
CA MET A 95 -11.68 -13.03 37.57
C MET A 95 -11.56 -12.73 36.07
N MET A 96 -11.41 -13.75 35.23
CA MET A 96 -11.35 -13.61 33.77
C MET A 96 -12.62 -12.97 33.22
N LEU A 97 -13.80 -13.46 33.62
CA LEU A 97 -15.08 -12.89 33.20
C LEU A 97 -15.24 -11.45 33.66
N ASN A 98 -14.79 -11.13 34.88
CA ASN A 98 -14.78 -9.77 35.38
C ASN A 98 -13.90 -8.84 34.52
N SER A 99 -12.70 -9.28 34.16
CA SER A 99 -11.79 -8.53 33.28
C SER A 99 -12.35 -8.37 31.86
N ILE A 100 -12.98 -9.41 31.31
CA ILE A 100 -13.70 -9.33 30.02
C ILE A 100 -14.80 -8.26 30.11
N ALA A 101 -15.59 -8.28 31.18
CA ALA A 101 -16.68 -7.33 31.39
C ALA A 101 -16.18 -5.88 31.51
N ASP A 102 -15.07 -5.66 32.23
CA ASP A 102 -14.48 -4.32 32.36
C ASP A 102 -14.00 -3.79 31.00
N GLN A 103 -13.34 -4.63 30.20
CA GLN A 103 -12.90 -4.24 28.86
C GLN A 103 -14.09 -3.97 27.91
N MET A 104 -15.10 -4.85 27.92
CA MET A 104 -16.32 -4.65 27.12
C MET A 104 -17.02 -3.33 27.47
N LEU A 105 -17.13 -3.01 28.77
CA LEU A 105 -17.76 -1.77 29.22
C LEU A 105 -16.99 -0.54 28.71
N TYR A 106 -15.66 -0.61 28.68
CA TYR A 106 -14.82 0.43 28.09
C TYR A 106 -15.01 0.55 26.58
N ASP A 107 -14.99 -0.56 25.85
CA ASP A 107 -15.16 -0.57 24.38
C ASP A 107 -16.50 0.04 23.95
N ILE A 108 -17.57 -0.25 24.71
CA ILE A 108 -18.90 0.34 24.48
C ILE A 108 -18.88 1.84 24.74
N SER A 109 -18.21 2.31 25.80
CA SER A 109 -18.09 3.75 26.09
C SER A 109 -17.41 4.50 24.94
N THR A 110 -16.35 3.93 24.37
CA THR A 110 -15.65 4.50 23.20
C THR A 110 -16.49 4.39 21.92
N SER A 111 -17.29 3.33 21.77
CA SER A 111 -18.21 3.19 20.64
C SER A 111 -19.33 4.22 20.69
N MET A 112 -19.85 4.52 21.90
CA MET A 112 -20.78 5.62 22.15
C MET A 112 -20.15 6.97 21.79
N PHE A 113 -18.89 7.22 22.17
CA PHE A 113 -18.18 8.45 21.79
C PHE A 113 -18.10 8.64 20.26
N LYS A 114 -17.66 7.62 19.52
CA LYS A 114 -17.56 7.66 18.05
C LYS A 114 -18.91 7.94 17.39
N LEU A 115 -19.97 7.31 17.90
CA LEU A 115 -21.33 7.52 17.42
C LEU A 115 -21.77 8.97 17.64
N LEU A 116 -21.64 9.48 18.86
CA LEU A 116 -22.02 10.85 19.20
C LEU A 116 -21.19 11.88 18.42
N GLN A 117 -19.89 11.65 18.27
CA GLN A 117 -19.02 12.52 17.49
C GLN A 117 -19.46 12.58 16.02
N LYS A 118 -19.83 11.45 15.42
CA LYS A 118 -20.34 11.42 14.04
C LYS A 118 -21.68 12.15 13.93
N GLU A 119 -22.61 11.88 14.84
CA GLU A 119 -23.94 12.50 14.82
C GLU A 119 -23.88 14.02 15.01
N GLN A 120 -23.11 14.49 16.00
CA GLN A 120 -22.95 15.92 16.29
C GLN A 120 -22.04 16.62 15.28
N GLY A 121 -21.01 15.95 14.77
CA GLY A 121 -20.09 16.46 13.76
C GLY A 121 -20.79 16.78 12.43
N ASN A 122 -21.79 15.98 12.03
CA ASN A 122 -22.66 16.29 10.89
C ASN A 122 -23.44 17.62 11.04
N GLN A 123 -23.54 18.13 12.26
CA GLN A 123 -24.18 19.41 12.60
C GLN A 123 -23.17 20.52 12.91
N GLY A 124 -21.87 20.28 12.68
CA GLY A 124 -20.80 21.23 12.97
C GLY A 124 -20.47 21.39 14.46
N ILE A 125 -20.91 20.46 15.32
CA ILE A 125 -20.70 20.51 16.77
C ILE A 125 -19.58 19.54 17.15
N ASN A 126 -18.57 20.05 17.86
CA ASN A 126 -17.47 19.28 18.42
C ASN A 126 -17.77 18.86 19.86
N LEU A 127 -17.12 17.79 20.32
CA LEU A 127 -17.25 17.26 21.67
C LEU A 127 -15.95 17.47 22.47
N THR A 128 -16.05 17.60 23.79
CA THR A 128 -14.90 17.50 24.71
C THR A 128 -14.50 16.05 24.93
N SER A 129 -13.41 15.79 25.66
CA SER A 129 -13.20 14.49 26.30
C SER A 129 -14.24 14.24 27.38
N ARG A 130 -14.49 12.97 27.72
CA ARG A 130 -15.48 12.57 28.71
C ARG A 130 -15.09 13.00 30.12
N VAL A 131 -16.08 13.46 30.88
CA VAL A 131 -15.97 13.70 32.31
C VAL A 131 -16.73 12.61 33.05
N GLU A 132 -16.03 11.92 33.96
CA GLU A 132 -16.60 10.84 34.78
C GLU A 132 -16.87 11.37 36.20
N PRO A 133 -18.09 11.24 36.74
CA PRO A 133 -18.35 11.50 38.15
C PRO A 133 -17.45 10.63 39.04
N GLY A 134 -16.77 11.24 40.02
CA GLY A 134 -15.75 10.59 40.84
C GLY A 134 -14.31 10.88 40.40
N SER A 135 -14.13 11.49 39.23
CA SER A 135 -12.85 12.06 38.81
C SER A 135 -12.53 13.37 39.57
N SER A 136 -11.35 13.94 39.32
CA SER A 136 -10.97 15.26 39.86
C SER A 136 -11.88 16.41 39.39
N GLU A 137 -12.65 16.20 38.32
CA GLU A 137 -13.45 17.22 37.65
C GLU A 137 -14.93 17.17 38.07
N SER A 138 -15.42 16.07 38.66
CA SER A 138 -16.84 15.90 38.99
C SER A 138 -17.05 15.01 40.22
N SER A 139 -17.99 15.39 41.08
CA SER A 139 -18.30 14.64 42.31
C SER A 139 -19.01 13.32 41.99
N ILE A 140 -18.64 12.23 42.69
CA ILE A 140 -19.28 10.91 42.55
C ILE A 140 -20.81 10.93 42.77
N LYS A 141 -21.30 11.94 43.49
CA LYS A 141 -22.73 12.14 43.74
C LYS A 141 -23.53 12.36 42.46
N PHE A 142 -22.89 12.96 41.45
CA PHE A 142 -23.50 13.36 40.20
C PHE A 142 -23.93 12.17 39.34
N GLN A 143 -23.41 10.96 39.60
CA GLN A 143 -23.90 9.74 38.95
C GLN A 143 -25.40 9.53 39.14
N LYS A 144 -25.91 9.86 40.34
CA LYS A 144 -27.34 9.74 40.64
C LYS A 144 -28.14 10.73 39.79
N ASP A 145 -27.67 11.96 39.69
CA ASP A 145 -28.35 12.99 38.90
C ASP A 145 -28.39 12.61 37.41
N ILE A 146 -27.31 12.03 36.87
CA ILE A 146 -27.27 11.50 35.50
C ILE A 146 -28.29 10.37 35.30
N LEU A 147 -28.34 9.42 36.24
CA LEU A 147 -29.30 8.30 36.19
C LEU A 147 -30.74 8.79 36.28
N ASP A 148 -31.04 9.69 37.20
CA ASP A 148 -32.39 10.26 37.37
C ASP A 148 -32.82 11.00 36.08
N MET A 149 -31.93 11.79 35.48
CA MET A 149 -32.19 12.48 34.19
C MET A 149 -32.44 11.52 33.03
N ILE A 150 -31.73 10.39 32.98
CA ILE A 150 -31.96 9.37 31.95
C ILE A 150 -33.29 8.64 32.20
N ASN A 151 -33.58 8.30 33.46
CA ASN A 151 -34.82 7.63 33.87
C ASN A 151 -36.09 8.47 33.66
N GLU A 152 -35.97 9.80 33.62
CA GLU A 152 -37.08 10.68 33.19
C GLU A 152 -37.56 10.39 31.76
N LYS A 153 -36.69 9.86 30.89
CA LYS A 153 -37.01 9.58 29.48
C LYS A 153 -37.02 8.09 29.13
N GLU A 154 -36.16 7.32 29.75
CA GLU A 154 -35.93 5.91 29.45
C GLU A 154 -36.06 5.12 30.76
N ASN A 155 -37.08 4.28 30.90
CA ASN A 155 -37.29 3.54 32.14
C ASN A 155 -36.27 2.38 32.29
N THR A 156 -35.06 2.68 32.77
CA THR A 156 -33.98 1.70 32.90
C THR A 156 -34.10 0.84 34.15
N ASP A 157 -33.59 -0.39 34.10
CA ASP A 157 -33.49 -1.28 35.27
C ASP A 157 -32.25 -0.97 36.15
N ILE A 158 -31.57 0.15 35.90
CA ILE A 158 -30.34 0.54 36.59
C ILE A 158 -30.73 1.27 37.87
N THR A 159 -30.13 0.86 38.98
CA THR A 159 -30.29 1.49 40.29
C THR A 159 -28.94 1.93 40.84
N ILE A 160 -28.96 2.86 41.79
CA ILE A 160 -27.75 3.33 42.47
C ILE A 160 -27.93 3.25 43.99
N THR A 161 -26.92 2.74 44.68
CA THR A 161 -26.92 2.62 46.13
C THR A 161 -26.66 3.96 46.82
N THR A 162 -26.88 4.05 48.14
CA THR A 162 -26.53 5.23 48.94
C THR A 162 -25.03 5.54 48.95
N GLY A 163 -24.19 4.54 48.66
CA GLY A 163 -22.75 4.69 48.45
C GLY A 163 -22.36 5.06 47.00
N TYR A 164 -23.33 5.42 46.15
CA TYR A 164 -23.12 5.77 44.74
C TYR A 164 -22.53 4.65 43.86
N MET A 165 -22.72 3.38 44.24
CA MET A 165 -22.43 2.25 43.36
C MET A 165 -23.65 1.86 42.54
N PHE A 166 -23.48 1.67 41.23
CA PHE A 166 -24.52 1.16 40.36
C PHE A 166 -24.83 -0.32 40.60
N SER A 167 -26.07 -0.70 40.33
CA SER A 167 -26.56 -2.07 40.22
C SER A 167 -27.43 -2.13 38.96
N PRO A 168 -26.99 -2.81 37.89
CA PRO A 168 -25.83 -3.72 37.77
C PRO A 168 -24.46 -3.06 37.97
N THR A 169 -23.48 -3.81 38.46
CA THR A 169 -22.15 -3.26 38.82
C THR A 169 -21.31 -2.87 37.62
N LYS A 170 -21.51 -3.54 36.47
CA LYS A 170 -20.88 -3.20 35.18
C LYS A 170 -21.68 -2.13 34.46
N THR A 171 -21.71 -0.95 35.08
CA THR A 171 -22.39 0.24 34.59
C THR A 171 -21.47 1.45 34.77
N LEU A 172 -21.36 2.28 33.74
CA LEU A 172 -20.55 3.49 33.73
C LEU A 172 -21.42 4.69 33.34
N SER A 173 -21.25 5.80 34.04
CA SER A 173 -21.89 7.09 33.71
C SER A 173 -20.83 8.15 33.45
N TYR A 174 -21.09 9.03 32.48
CA TYR A 174 -20.18 10.10 32.08
C TYR A 174 -20.92 11.16 31.28
N TYR A 175 -20.27 12.29 31.00
CA TYR A 175 -20.83 13.33 30.16
C TYR A 175 -19.77 14.05 29.32
N TYR A 176 -20.22 14.64 28.21
CA TYR A 176 -19.40 15.47 27.31
C TYR A 176 -19.94 16.89 27.24
N GLY A 177 -19.05 17.86 27.11
CA GLY A 177 -19.40 19.18 26.59
C GLY A 177 -19.50 19.14 25.07
N ALA A 178 -20.41 19.94 24.51
CA ALA A 178 -20.66 20.01 23.08
C ALA A 178 -20.81 21.48 22.63
N SER A 179 -20.05 21.88 21.62
CA SER A 179 -20.06 23.24 21.06
C SER A 179 -19.40 23.29 19.69
N ALA A 180 -19.82 24.24 18.84
CA ALA A 180 -19.12 24.54 17.59
C ALA A 180 -17.79 25.27 17.82
N ASN A 181 -17.63 25.90 18.98
CA ASN A 181 -16.50 26.79 19.29
C ASN A 181 -15.31 26.08 19.97
N ILE A 182 -15.44 24.78 20.25
CA ILE A 182 -14.34 23.98 20.80
C ILE A 182 -13.63 23.19 19.68
N PRO A 183 -12.31 22.97 19.76
CA PRO A 183 -11.57 22.23 18.74
C PRO A 183 -12.02 20.76 18.68
N PRO A 184 -11.95 20.12 17.50
CA PRO A 184 -12.28 18.70 17.37
C PRO A 184 -11.27 17.85 18.16
N THR A 185 -11.78 16.99 19.05
CA THR A 185 -10.96 16.02 19.78
C THR A 185 -11.14 14.62 19.21
N THR A 186 -10.07 13.86 19.04
CA THR A 186 -10.14 12.42 18.77
C THR A 186 -10.02 11.58 20.04
N VAL A 187 -9.86 12.24 21.20
CA VAL A 187 -9.56 11.61 22.48
C VAL A 187 -10.83 11.57 23.34
N ASP A 188 -11.43 10.39 23.42
CA ASP A 188 -12.56 10.08 24.31
C ASP A 188 -12.19 10.33 25.78
N HIS A 189 -11.08 9.73 26.26
CA HIS A 189 -10.62 9.85 27.64
C HIS A 189 -9.18 10.36 27.70
N ASP A 190 -8.93 11.51 28.35
CA ASP A 190 -7.59 12.10 28.44
C ASP A 190 -6.84 11.63 29.71
N CYS A 191 -6.01 10.59 29.57
CA CYS A 191 -5.20 10.07 30.68
C CYS A 191 -4.23 11.09 31.29
N SER A 192 -3.84 12.16 30.58
CA SER A 192 -2.91 13.17 31.10
C SER A 192 -3.48 13.95 32.30
N LYS A 193 -4.81 14.09 32.35
CA LYS A 193 -5.53 14.77 33.44
C LYS A 193 -5.92 13.84 34.59
N CYS A 194 -5.74 12.52 34.43
CA CYS A 194 -6.10 11.52 35.42
C CYS A 194 -5.04 11.45 36.55
N SER A 195 -5.50 11.49 37.80
CA SER A 195 -4.66 11.39 39.01
C SER A 195 -4.11 9.98 39.27
N ASN A 196 -4.71 8.93 38.66
CA ASN A 196 -4.24 7.55 38.83
C ASN A 196 -3.07 7.25 37.88
N LEU A 197 -1.84 7.51 38.35
CA LEU A 197 -0.61 7.31 37.59
C LEU A 197 -0.24 5.83 37.38
N THR A 198 -0.82 4.92 38.17
CA THR A 198 -0.56 3.47 38.13
C THR A 198 -1.65 2.69 37.40
N CYS A 199 -2.58 3.36 36.72
CA CYS A 199 -3.65 2.71 35.97
C CYS A 199 -3.07 1.80 34.86
N PRO A 200 -3.46 0.51 34.77
CA PRO A 200 -2.97 -0.39 33.72
C PRO A 200 -3.43 0.03 32.31
N TYR A 201 -4.52 0.81 32.22
CA TYR A 201 -5.05 1.37 30.97
C TYR A 201 -4.49 2.76 30.63
N ARG A 202 -3.52 3.28 31.40
CA ARG A 202 -3.01 4.63 31.20
C ARG A 202 -2.32 4.76 29.83
N LYS A 203 -2.83 5.67 29.01
CA LYS A 203 -2.23 6.05 27.73
C LYS A 203 -1.18 7.14 27.92
N VAL A 204 -0.20 7.15 27.03
CA VAL A 204 0.87 8.16 26.93
C VAL A 204 0.70 8.95 25.64
N ASN A 205 1.10 10.21 25.64
CA ASN A 205 0.97 11.08 24.48
C ASN A 205 2.22 10.99 23.59
N VAL A 206 2.01 10.71 22.31
CA VAL A 206 3.04 10.86 21.28
C VAL A 206 2.68 12.08 20.45
N PHE A 207 3.57 13.07 20.47
CA PHE A 207 3.48 14.25 19.63
C PHE A 207 4.36 14.05 18.41
N ILE A 208 3.79 14.12 17.21
CA ILE A 208 4.51 13.97 15.94
C ILE A 208 4.51 15.32 15.24
N GLN A 209 5.70 15.87 15.02
CA GLN A 209 5.90 17.08 14.22
C GLN A 209 6.33 16.69 12.81
N GLN A 210 5.66 17.28 11.81
CA GLN A 210 6.01 17.13 10.40
C GLN A 210 5.85 18.49 9.72
N GLY A 211 6.97 19.10 9.34
CA GLY A 211 6.97 20.48 8.85
C GLY A 211 6.44 21.44 9.92
N ASN A 212 5.41 22.24 9.57
CA ASN A 212 4.75 23.16 10.50
C ASN A 212 3.60 22.54 11.30
N ASP A 213 3.21 21.30 10.99
CA ASP A 213 2.08 20.63 11.61
C ASP A 213 2.50 19.81 12.84
N SER A 214 1.64 19.78 13.85
CA SER A 214 1.85 19.04 15.10
C SER A 214 0.62 18.21 15.44
N TYR A 215 0.82 16.90 15.55
CA TYR A 215 -0.23 15.92 15.79
C TYR A 215 -0.06 15.28 17.17
N ARG A 216 -1.15 15.07 17.90
CA ARG A 216 -1.16 14.44 19.23
C ARG A 216 -1.92 13.12 19.18
N TYR A 217 -1.26 12.03 19.56
CA TYR A 217 -1.85 10.69 19.66
C TYR A 217 -1.75 10.16 21.07
N GLN A 218 -2.81 9.52 21.57
CA GLN A 218 -2.77 8.77 22.83
C GLN A 218 -2.60 7.29 22.53
N VAL A 219 -1.47 6.74 22.96
CA VAL A 219 -1.06 5.37 22.68
C VAL A 219 -0.90 4.58 23.96
N LYS A 220 -0.93 3.26 23.87
CA LYS A 220 -0.76 2.43 25.07
C LYS A 220 0.67 2.59 25.59
N LYS A 221 0.82 2.61 26.91
CA LYS A 221 2.14 2.53 27.52
C LYS A 221 2.82 1.24 27.05
N ASN A 222 4.11 1.33 26.74
CA ASN A 222 4.95 0.27 26.16
C ASN A 222 4.66 -0.09 24.70
N GLU A 223 3.79 0.66 24.00
CA GLU A 223 3.59 0.46 22.56
C GLU A 223 4.85 0.84 21.77
N ASN A 224 5.15 0.11 20.71
CA ASN A 224 6.36 0.37 19.91
C ASN A 224 6.19 1.65 19.09
N LEU A 225 7.18 2.56 19.16
CA LEU A 225 7.10 3.87 18.51
C LEU A 225 6.95 3.76 16.99
N LEU A 226 7.60 2.78 16.34
CA LEU A 226 7.40 2.56 14.91
C LEU A 226 5.94 2.21 14.59
N ASN A 227 5.30 1.36 15.39
CA ASN A 227 3.90 0.99 15.16
C ASN A 227 2.97 2.19 15.34
N VAL A 228 3.22 3.04 16.35
CA VAL A 228 2.47 4.29 16.55
C VAL A 228 2.54 5.18 15.31
N ILE A 229 3.74 5.38 14.76
CA ILE A 229 3.94 6.21 13.57
C ILE A 229 3.18 5.61 12.37
N ARG A 230 3.26 4.29 12.18
CA ARG A 230 2.62 3.55 11.07
C ARG A 230 1.10 3.60 11.14
N GLN A 231 0.50 3.26 12.27
CA GLN A 231 -0.95 3.23 12.47
C GLN A 231 -1.61 4.59 12.25
N ASN A 232 -0.86 5.67 12.50
CA ASN A 232 -1.33 7.04 12.27
C ASN A 232 -0.95 7.58 10.88
N ASN A 233 -0.57 6.68 9.94
CA ASN A 233 -0.29 6.97 8.53
C ASN A 233 0.84 7.96 8.28
N PHE A 234 1.81 8.07 9.20
CA PHE A 234 2.99 8.89 8.95
C PHE A 234 4.03 8.12 8.13
N PRO A 235 4.67 8.78 7.15
CA PRO A 235 5.72 8.15 6.36
C PRO A 235 6.95 7.92 7.23
N ILE A 236 7.42 6.68 7.26
CA ILE A 236 8.68 6.31 7.92
C ILE A 236 9.37 5.17 7.17
N GLU A 237 10.69 5.28 7.07
CA GLU A 237 11.51 4.25 6.43
C GLU A 237 11.70 3.05 7.34
N ALA A 238 11.03 1.94 7.05
CA ALA A 238 11.09 0.76 7.89
C ALA A 238 11.32 -0.52 7.08
N TYR A 239 12.43 -0.56 6.32
CA TYR A 239 12.67 -1.62 5.33
C TYR A 239 12.63 -3.03 5.92
N CYS A 240 13.21 -3.23 7.12
CA CYS A 240 13.17 -4.53 7.78
C CYS A 240 11.85 -4.87 8.52
N GLY A 241 10.81 -4.06 8.36
CA GLY A 241 9.53 -4.26 9.04
C GLY A 241 9.53 -3.99 10.55
N GLY A 242 10.64 -3.51 11.12
CA GLY A 242 10.82 -3.36 12.58
C GLY A 242 11.65 -4.48 13.23
N LYS A 243 12.27 -5.37 12.44
CA LYS A 243 13.16 -6.45 12.91
C LYS A 243 14.51 -5.99 13.49
N LYS A 244 14.78 -4.67 13.52
CA LYS A 244 15.99 -4.06 14.12
C LYS A 244 17.32 -4.41 13.40
N VAL A 245 17.29 -4.62 12.09
CA VAL A 245 18.48 -5.02 11.30
C VAL A 245 18.94 -4.01 10.24
N CYS A 246 18.11 -3.04 9.85
CA CYS A 246 18.43 -2.13 8.72
C CYS A 246 18.91 -0.73 9.12
N GLY A 247 18.63 -0.27 10.34
CA GLY A 247 19.03 1.08 10.80
C GLY A 247 18.30 2.26 10.14
N LYS A 248 17.20 2.05 9.42
CA LYS A 248 16.56 3.11 8.61
C LYS A 248 15.36 3.81 9.25
N CYS A 249 14.81 3.26 10.34
CA CYS A 249 13.61 3.76 11.04
C CYS A 249 13.86 5.04 11.87
N LYS A 250 14.66 5.97 11.33
CA LYS A 250 15.22 7.16 11.99
C LYS A 250 14.16 8.24 12.18
N VAL A 251 14.06 8.74 13.41
CA VAL A 251 13.23 9.88 13.80
C VAL A 251 14.03 10.78 14.73
N LYS A 252 13.73 12.08 14.76
CA LYS A 252 14.40 13.00 15.68
C LYS A 252 13.60 13.15 16.96
N LEU A 253 14.23 12.97 18.11
CA LEU A 253 13.60 13.12 19.40
C LEU A 253 13.72 14.58 19.88
N LEU A 254 12.60 15.29 19.90
CA LEU A 254 12.53 16.68 20.39
C LEU A 254 12.31 16.74 21.91
N LYS A 255 11.45 15.88 22.45
CA LYS A 255 11.11 15.81 23.87
C LYS A 255 10.90 14.36 24.32
N GLY A 256 11.31 14.05 25.55
CA GLY A 256 11.28 12.71 26.12
C GLY A 256 12.69 12.20 26.44
N ASN A 257 12.78 11.23 27.34
CA ASN A 257 14.02 10.56 27.71
C ASN A 257 14.05 9.16 27.11
N VAL A 258 15.02 8.95 26.22
CA VAL A 258 15.23 7.67 25.53
C VAL A 258 16.70 7.32 25.62
N GLU A 259 17.02 6.12 26.09
CA GLU A 259 18.38 5.60 26.14
C GLU A 259 18.70 4.76 24.90
N LEU A 260 19.82 5.06 24.24
CA LEU A 260 20.29 4.33 23.07
C LEU A 260 21.03 3.05 23.49
N SER A 261 20.55 1.91 23.01
CA SER A 261 21.25 0.63 23.21
C SER A 261 22.52 0.52 22.36
N GLU A 262 23.48 -0.30 22.78
CA GLU A 262 24.71 -0.55 21.99
C GLU A 262 24.42 -1.14 20.60
N ALA A 263 23.34 -1.91 20.46
CA ALA A 263 22.90 -2.44 19.17
C ALA A 263 22.34 -1.34 18.24
N GLU A 264 21.68 -0.33 18.81
CA GLU A 264 21.14 0.79 18.05
C GLU A 264 22.24 1.76 17.60
N LYS A 265 23.20 2.07 18.48
CA LYS A 265 24.31 2.99 18.20
C LYS A 265 25.11 2.60 16.95
N LYS A 266 25.21 1.31 16.63
CA LYS A 266 25.90 0.79 15.44
C LYS A 266 25.33 1.32 14.11
N PHE A 267 24.07 1.76 14.09
CA PHE A 267 23.39 2.26 12.89
C PHE A 267 23.35 3.80 12.81
N LEU A 268 23.86 4.49 13.82
CA LEU A 268 23.83 5.94 13.94
C LEU A 268 25.24 6.50 13.89
N THR A 269 25.41 7.61 13.18
CA THR A 269 26.66 8.39 13.22
C THR A 269 26.75 9.22 14.50
N GLU A 270 27.94 9.67 14.89
CA GLU A 270 28.13 10.55 16.06
C GLU A 270 27.25 11.81 15.94
N LYS A 271 27.21 12.43 14.75
CA LYS A 271 26.35 13.59 14.47
C LYS A 271 24.87 13.29 14.67
N GLU A 272 24.40 12.13 14.21
CA GLU A 272 23.00 11.74 14.39
C GLU A 272 22.65 11.55 15.87
N ILE A 273 23.58 11.01 16.66
CA ILE A 273 23.41 10.89 18.11
C ILE A 273 23.34 12.27 18.75
N ASP A 274 24.23 13.19 18.37
CA ASP A 274 24.25 14.58 18.86
C ASP A 274 22.97 15.34 18.52
N GLU A 275 22.39 15.09 17.33
CA GLU A 275 21.11 15.65 16.88
C GLU A 275 19.88 14.96 17.52
N ARG A 276 20.09 14.01 18.43
CA ARG A 276 19.05 13.19 19.09
C ARG A 276 18.21 12.37 18.10
N ILE A 277 18.83 11.84 17.05
CA ILE A 277 18.21 10.87 16.15
C ILE A 277 18.15 9.51 16.84
N ILE A 278 16.98 8.87 16.81
CA ILE A 278 16.74 7.54 17.36
C ILE A 278 16.10 6.63 16.30
N LEU A 279 16.21 5.32 16.48
CA LEU A 279 15.53 4.33 15.66
C LEU A 279 14.19 3.96 16.30
N SER A 280 13.08 4.46 15.75
CA SER A 280 11.71 4.22 16.27
C SER A 280 11.39 2.75 16.55
N CYS A 281 11.95 1.82 15.77
CA CYS A 281 11.77 0.38 15.94
C CYS A 281 12.43 -0.19 17.20
N PHE A 282 13.40 0.49 17.80
CA PHE A 282 14.05 0.09 19.05
C PHE A 282 13.28 0.52 20.30
N HIS A 283 12.39 1.51 20.19
CA HIS A 283 11.83 2.20 21.35
C HIS A 283 10.37 1.86 21.61
N LYS A 284 10.04 1.65 22.88
CA LYS A 284 8.68 1.56 23.39
C LYS A 284 8.32 2.87 24.07
N VAL A 285 7.10 3.36 23.86
CA VAL A 285 6.65 4.64 24.42
C VAL A 285 6.22 4.43 25.87
N THR A 286 7.06 4.84 26.82
CA THR A 286 6.82 4.68 28.26
C THR A 286 6.32 5.94 28.96
N GLU A 287 6.54 7.10 28.34
CA GLU A 287 6.17 8.43 28.80
C GLU A 287 5.79 9.31 27.60
N ASP A 288 5.35 10.54 27.86
CA ASP A 288 5.02 11.48 26.79
C ASP A 288 6.27 11.89 26.01
N ILE A 289 6.25 11.68 24.70
CA ILE A 289 7.38 12.00 23.81
C ILE A 289 6.95 12.90 22.66
N THR A 290 7.90 13.70 22.16
CA THR A 290 7.72 14.50 20.94
C THR A 290 8.81 14.12 19.96
N ILE A 291 8.40 13.74 18.75
CA ILE A 291 9.30 13.36 17.65
C ILE A 291 9.06 14.25 16.44
N GLU A 292 10.10 14.43 15.63
CA GLU A 292 10.06 15.09 14.33
C GLU A 292 10.37 14.09 13.23
N LEU A 293 9.53 14.08 12.19
CA LEU A 293 9.71 13.30 10.97
C LEU A 293 10.17 14.20 9.84
N LYS A 294 11.07 13.68 8.98
CA LYS A 294 11.52 14.40 7.79
C LYS A 294 10.33 14.63 6.83
N GLU A 295 10.30 15.80 6.21
CA GLU A 295 9.28 16.14 5.20
C GLU A 295 9.34 15.20 3.98
N LYS A 296 8.18 15.05 3.33
CA LYS A 296 7.99 14.24 2.14
C LYS A 296 8.69 14.91 0.96
N ASN A 297 9.87 14.44 0.57
CA ASN A 297 10.45 14.78 -0.73
C ASN A 297 9.72 13.99 -1.82
N ASN A 298 8.60 14.53 -2.32
CA ASN A 298 7.79 13.91 -3.39
C ASN A 298 8.42 13.99 -4.79
N ASN A 299 9.64 14.52 -4.94
CA ASN A 299 10.28 14.64 -6.25
C ASN A 299 11.16 13.43 -6.56
N SER A 300 10.53 12.27 -6.66
CA SER A 300 11.15 11.07 -7.22
C SER A 300 11.01 11.07 -8.74
N LYS A 301 12.14 11.09 -9.48
CA LYS A 301 12.16 10.97 -10.94
C LYS A 301 12.03 9.50 -11.30
N ILE A 302 10.87 8.92 -11.03
CA ILE A 302 10.66 7.51 -11.32
C ILE A 302 10.21 7.36 -12.77
N GLN A 303 10.73 6.34 -13.46
CA GLN A 303 10.63 6.14 -14.90
C GLN A 303 9.19 5.84 -15.35
N THR A 304 8.70 6.58 -16.33
CA THR A 304 7.36 6.43 -16.90
C THR A 304 7.37 6.23 -18.41
N ASP A 305 8.54 6.24 -19.04
CA ASP A 305 8.61 6.24 -20.49
C ASP A 305 8.22 4.87 -21.03
N TYR A 306 7.22 4.88 -21.90
CA TYR A 306 6.83 3.81 -22.81
C TYR A 306 6.36 4.51 -24.10
N ASN A 307 6.46 3.82 -25.22
CA ASN A 307 5.94 4.33 -26.48
C ASN A 307 4.50 3.85 -26.71
N ILE A 308 3.61 4.77 -27.05
CA ILE A 308 2.26 4.41 -27.49
C ILE A 308 2.35 3.97 -28.95
N ASN A 309 2.27 2.67 -29.18
CA ASN A 309 2.12 2.13 -30.52
C ASN A 309 0.66 2.30 -30.96
N CYS A 310 0.43 2.90 -32.13
CA CYS A 310 -0.92 3.01 -32.69
C CYS A 310 -1.48 1.61 -32.94
N ALA A 311 -2.58 1.27 -32.28
CA ALA A 311 -3.28 0.00 -32.52
C ALA A 311 -3.70 -0.12 -33.99
N THR A 312 -3.46 -1.29 -34.58
CA THR A 312 -3.93 -1.63 -35.92
C THR A 312 -5.46 -1.76 -35.98
N SER A 313 -6.10 -2.08 -34.85
CA SER A 313 -7.56 -2.18 -34.71
C SER A 313 -8.00 -1.59 -33.37
N PRO A 314 -8.49 -0.34 -33.33
CA PRO A 314 -8.77 0.32 -32.07
C PRO A 314 -10.00 -0.28 -31.37
N LYS A 315 -9.84 -0.57 -30.08
CA LYS A 315 -10.87 -1.09 -29.16
C LYS A 315 -12.08 -0.17 -29.08
N TYR A 316 -11.83 1.14 -29.00
CA TYR A 316 -12.86 2.15 -28.84
C TYR A 316 -12.92 3.06 -30.07
N GLN A 317 -14.12 3.28 -30.60
CA GLN A 317 -14.33 4.09 -31.79
C GLN A 317 -15.53 5.01 -31.63
N LEU A 318 -15.41 6.23 -32.14
CA LEU A 318 -16.53 7.15 -32.25
C LEU A 318 -17.23 6.93 -33.58
N VAL A 319 -18.46 6.43 -33.55
CA VAL A 319 -19.30 6.23 -34.73
C VAL A 319 -20.27 7.38 -34.83
N LYS A 320 -20.21 8.13 -35.93
CA LYS A 320 -21.16 9.20 -36.24
C LYS A 320 -22.29 8.65 -37.10
N VAL A 321 -23.52 8.90 -36.70
CA VAL A 321 -24.74 8.59 -37.44
C VAL A 321 -25.41 9.90 -37.82
N ASP A 322 -25.46 10.19 -39.11
CA ASP A 322 -26.25 11.33 -39.60
C ASP A 322 -27.72 11.10 -39.24
N GLY A 323 -28.48 12.17 -39.00
CA GLY A 323 -29.86 12.09 -38.49
C GLY A 323 -30.75 11.01 -39.12
N ILE A 324 -31.55 10.37 -38.28
CA ILE A 324 -32.48 9.28 -38.61
C ILE A 324 -33.82 9.88 -39.04
N SER A 325 -34.35 9.40 -40.16
CA SER A 325 -35.69 9.72 -40.63
C SER A 325 -36.70 8.73 -40.06
N GLU A 326 -37.51 9.18 -39.11
CA GLU A 326 -38.67 8.43 -38.62
C GLU A 326 -39.82 8.55 -39.64
N SER A 327 -40.49 7.44 -39.97
CA SER A 327 -41.68 7.44 -40.83
C SER A 327 -42.85 6.77 -40.09
N ALA A 328 -44.07 7.25 -40.32
CA ALA A 328 -45.27 6.66 -39.72
C ALA A 328 -45.53 5.21 -40.18
N ASP A 329 -44.93 4.81 -41.29
CA ASP A 329 -45.04 3.47 -41.87
C ASP A 329 -43.94 2.51 -41.37
N ASN A 330 -42.95 3.00 -40.61
CA ASN A 330 -41.86 2.21 -40.05
C ASN A 330 -41.90 2.20 -38.52
N ASN A 331 -42.27 1.07 -37.94
CA ASN A 331 -42.39 0.87 -36.48
C ASN A 331 -41.11 0.30 -35.83
N ASN A 332 -39.97 0.33 -36.52
CA ASN A 332 -38.70 -0.12 -35.96
C ASN A 332 -38.26 0.77 -34.79
N SER A 333 -37.58 0.16 -33.82
CA SER A 333 -36.93 0.86 -32.72
C SER A 333 -35.78 1.75 -33.21
N VAL A 334 -35.42 2.78 -32.44
CA VAL A 334 -34.29 3.68 -32.77
C VAL A 334 -32.99 2.90 -32.98
N THR A 335 -32.74 1.87 -32.16
CA THR A 335 -31.56 1.00 -32.29
C THR A 335 -31.56 0.19 -33.58
N GLU A 336 -32.73 -0.29 -34.03
CA GLU A 336 -32.86 -0.97 -35.32
C GLU A 336 -32.62 0.00 -36.48
N LEU A 337 -33.19 1.22 -36.42
CA LEU A 337 -32.97 2.25 -37.43
C LEU A 337 -31.50 2.67 -37.55
N ILE A 338 -30.78 2.78 -36.42
CA ILE A 338 -29.34 3.04 -36.40
C ILE A 338 -28.59 1.87 -37.08
N ASN A 339 -28.88 0.64 -36.68
CA ASN A 339 -28.21 -0.55 -37.21
C ASN A 339 -28.46 -0.71 -38.73
N GLU A 340 -29.68 -0.46 -39.20
CA GLU A 340 -30.04 -0.45 -40.62
C GLU A 340 -29.25 0.61 -41.39
N LYS A 341 -29.17 1.84 -40.85
CA LYS A 341 -28.46 2.95 -41.49
C LYS A 341 -26.96 2.71 -41.57
N LEU A 342 -26.37 2.12 -40.53
CA LEU A 342 -24.95 1.78 -40.48
C LEU A 342 -24.63 0.46 -41.19
N GLN A 343 -25.64 -0.31 -41.60
CA GLN A 343 -25.48 -1.68 -42.13
C GLN A 343 -24.67 -2.58 -41.21
N PHE A 344 -24.85 -2.40 -39.89
CA PHE A 344 -24.10 -3.13 -38.87
C PHE A 344 -24.99 -3.40 -37.65
N ASN A 345 -24.93 -4.62 -37.12
CA ASN A 345 -25.76 -5.03 -35.98
C ASN A 345 -25.00 -4.84 -34.67
N PHE A 346 -25.07 -3.63 -34.11
CA PHE A 346 -24.55 -3.37 -32.77
C PHE A 346 -25.50 -3.85 -31.68
N ASN A 347 -24.92 -4.28 -30.56
CA ASN A 347 -25.62 -4.42 -29.28
C ASN A 347 -25.51 -3.10 -28.51
N TYR A 348 -26.56 -2.73 -27.76
CA TYR A 348 -26.58 -1.47 -27.01
C TYR A 348 -26.57 -1.73 -25.52
N SER A 349 -25.69 -1.02 -24.80
CA SER A 349 -25.70 -1.02 -23.33
C SER A 349 -26.98 -0.35 -22.81
N LEU A 350 -27.36 -0.67 -21.56
CA LEU A 350 -28.49 0.02 -20.92
C LEU A 350 -28.26 1.54 -20.81
N ASN A 351 -27.01 1.99 -20.66
CA ASN A 351 -26.68 3.41 -20.63
C ASN A 351 -26.92 4.06 -21.99
N ALA A 352 -26.41 3.46 -23.07
CA ALA A 352 -26.64 3.93 -24.43
C ALA A 352 -28.13 4.04 -24.75
N ILE A 353 -28.94 3.04 -24.35
CA ILE A 353 -30.41 3.07 -24.56
C ILE A 353 -31.05 4.23 -23.80
N LYS A 354 -30.68 4.43 -22.53
CA LYS A 354 -31.18 5.55 -21.71
C LYS A 354 -30.77 6.91 -22.29
N GLU A 355 -29.56 7.01 -22.82
CA GLU A 355 -29.06 8.24 -23.42
C GLU A 355 -29.76 8.53 -24.74
N LEU A 356 -29.93 7.53 -25.61
CA LEU A 356 -30.73 7.64 -26.84
C LEU A 356 -32.16 8.10 -26.55
N SER A 357 -32.80 7.59 -25.49
CA SER A 357 -34.17 8.01 -25.13
C SER A 357 -34.29 9.47 -24.71
N ARG A 358 -33.16 10.14 -24.41
CA ARG A 358 -33.11 11.56 -24.00
C ARG A 358 -32.75 12.49 -25.17
N ILE A 359 -32.50 11.96 -26.37
CA ILE A 359 -32.19 12.78 -27.53
C ILE A 359 -33.50 13.34 -28.11
N ASP A 360 -33.70 14.66 -27.95
CA ASP A 360 -34.95 15.34 -28.36
C ASP A 360 -35.28 15.24 -29.86
N SER A 361 -34.26 15.11 -30.71
CA SER A 361 -34.45 15.03 -32.15
C SER A 361 -33.44 14.09 -32.79
N LEU A 362 -33.94 12.93 -33.24
CA LEU A 362 -33.15 11.94 -33.96
C LEU A 362 -32.76 12.41 -35.37
N LYS A 363 -33.31 13.53 -35.87
CA LYS A 363 -32.94 14.14 -37.16
C LYS A 363 -31.58 14.85 -37.14
N LYS A 364 -30.98 15.05 -35.97
CA LYS A 364 -29.62 15.58 -35.82
C LYS A 364 -28.62 14.44 -35.75
N ASP A 365 -27.35 14.77 -35.92
CA ASP A 365 -26.26 13.81 -35.80
C ASP A 365 -26.23 13.18 -34.41
N ILE A 366 -26.08 11.86 -34.38
CA ILE A 366 -25.93 11.04 -33.17
C ILE A 366 -24.52 10.49 -33.16
N TYR A 367 -23.85 10.60 -32.03
CA TYR A 367 -22.51 10.09 -31.80
C TYR A 367 -22.60 8.88 -30.86
N LEU A 368 -21.98 7.78 -31.25
CA LEU A 368 -22.01 6.52 -30.52
C LEU A 368 -20.57 6.12 -30.16
N LEU A 369 -20.34 5.78 -28.89
CA LEU A 369 -19.08 5.18 -28.47
C LEU A 369 -19.18 3.66 -28.61
N SER A 370 -18.46 3.11 -29.58
CA SER A 370 -18.38 1.67 -29.87
C SER A 370 -17.19 1.03 -29.15
N GLU A 371 -17.40 -0.16 -28.57
CA GLU A 371 -16.38 -1.06 -28.03
C GLU A 371 -16.30 -2.32 -28.92
N ASN A 372 -15.08 -2.65 -29.37
CA ASN A 372 -14.72 -3.79 -30.24
C ASN A 372 -15.61 -3.91 -31.48
N ASN A 373 -16.08 -2.79 -32.02
CA ASN A 373 -17.02 -2.75 -33.15
C ASN A 373 -18.22 -3.69 -32.98
N ARG A 374 -18.72 -3.86 -31.76
CA ARG A 374 -19.85 -4.76 -31.46
C ARG A 374 -20.85 -4.16 -30.49
N ASN A 375 -20.36 -3.43 -29.49
CA ASN A 375 -21.20 -2.92 -28.41
C ASN A 375 -21.16 -1.39 -28.38
N ILE A 376 -22.32 -0.73 -28.40
CA ILE A 376 -22.42 0.70 -28.11
C ILE A 376 -22.54 0.91 -26.61
N LEU A 377 -21.55 1.59 -26.03
CA LEU A 377 -21.48 1.89 -24.61
C LEU A 377 -22.25 3.15 -24.24
N HIS A 378 -22.09 4.21 -25.07
CA HIS A 378 -22.70 5.52 -24.87
C HIS A 378 -23.24 6.10 -26.18
N ALA A 379 -24.23 6.98 -26.08
CA ALA A 379 -24.81 7.72 -27.18
C ALA A 379 -25.06 9.19 -26.79
N ALA A 380 -24.85 10.12 -27.72
CA ALA A 380 -25.09 11.55 -27.47
C ALA A 380 -25.43 12.31 -28.76
N ASN A 381 -25.98 13.51 -28.59
CA ASN A 381 -26.20 14.48 -29.68
C ASN A 381 -25.01 15.43 -29.93
N LYS A 382 -23.86 15.12 -29.31
CA LYS A 382 -22.58 15.81 -29.44
C LYS A 382 -21.45 14.77 -29.38
N GLU A 383 -20.25 15.14 -29.83
CA GLU A 383 -19.09 14.26 -29.74
C GLU A 383 -18.84 13.78 -28.31
N ILE A 384 -18.49 12.49 -28.19
CA ILE A 384 -18.23 11.81 -26.93
C ILE A 384 -16.71 11.73 -26.76
N ASN A 385 -16.23 12.08 -25.58
CA ASN A 385 -14.86 11.78 -25.17
C ASN A 385 -14.83 10.44 -24.46
N ALA A 386 -13.79 9.65 -24.69
CA ALA A 386 -13.59 8.39 -23.99
C ALA A 386 -12.15 8.30 -23.49
N TYR A 387 -12.00 8.02 -22.20
CA TYR A 387 -10.72 7.89 -21.53
C TYR A 387 -10.59 6.52 -20.85
N GLY A 388 -9.36 6.02 -20.80
CA GLY A 388 -9.00 4.81 -20.06
C GLY A 388 -7.86 5.10 -19.12
N VAL A 389 -7.80 4.38 -18.01
CA VAL A 389 -6.73 4.49 -17.01
C VAL A 389 -5.87 3.23 -17.07
N ALA A 390 -4.57 3.38 -17.27
CA ALA A 390 -3.61 2.28 -17.14
C ALA A 390 -2.82 2.43 -15.84
N VAL A 391 -2.67 1.34 -15.09
CA VAL A 391 -2.03 1.33 -13.77
C VAL A 391 -0.99 0.23 -13.70
N ASP A 392 0.22 0.60 -13.29
CA ASP A 392 1.31 -0.31 -12.96
C ASP A 392 1.58 -0.25 -11.45
N ILE A 393 1.36 -1.36 -10.76
CA ILE A 393 1.59 -1.52 -9.32
C ILE A 393 2.92 -2.23 -9.10
N GLY A 394 3.98 -1.44 -9.03
CA GLY A 394 5.29 -1.91 -8.59
C GLY A 394 5.39 -2.02 -7.07
N THR A 395 6.34 -2.82 -6.60
CA THR A 395 6.63 -2.92 -5.16
C THR A 395 7.04 -1.56 -4.59
N THR A 396 7.91 -0.81 -5.27
CA THR A 396 8.40 0.49 -4.79
C THR A 396 7.53 1.67 -5.24
N THR A 397 6.84 1.55 -6.37
CA THR A 397 6.14 2.67 -7.04
C THR A 397 4.76 2.24 -7.55
N ILE A 398 3.80 3.16 -7.53
CA ILE A 398 2.56 3.04 -8.31
C ILE A 398 2.56 4.11 -9.40
N VAL A 399 2.25 3.72 -10.64
CA VAL A 399 2.12 4.63 -11.78
C VAL A 399 0.70 4.52 -12.34
N VAL A 400 0.05 5.66 -12.56
CA VAL A 400 -1.30 5.79 -13.11
C VAL A 400 -1.22 6.73 -14.30
N THR A 401 -1.64 6.29 -15.48
CA THR A 401 -1.73 7.15 -16.67
C THR A 401 -3.15 7.18 -17.22
N LEU A 402 -3.56 8.35 -17.70
CA LEU A 402 -4.85 8.56 -18.35
C LEU A 402 -4.66 8.73 -19.85
N ILE A 403 -5.32 7.88 -20.63
CA ILE A 403 -5.20 7.84 -22.10
C ILE A 403 -6.53 8.24 -22.72
N ASN A 404 -6.49 9.07 -23.75
CA ASN A 404 -7.63 9.30 -24.62
C ASN A 404 -7.73 8.14 -25.63
N LEU A 405 -8.82 7.39 -25.54
CA LEU A 405 -9.03 6.14 -26.27
C LEU A 405 -9.40 6.35 -27.74
N LEU A 406 -9.71 7.58 -28.16
CA LEU A 406 -10.12 7.91 -29.53
C LEU A 406 -8.97 8.45 -30.37
N ASN A 407 -7.95 9.04 -29.75
CA ASN A 407 -6.80 9.61 -30.45
C ASN A 407 -5.45 9.09 -29.96
N ASN A 408 -5.45 8.09 -29.05
CA ASN A 408 -4.29 7.39 -28.53
C ASN A 408 -3.27 8.32 -27.83
N LYS A 409 -3.71 9.42 -27.23
CA LYS A 409 -2.82 10.36 -26.53
C LYS A 409 -2.85 10.16 -25.03
N GLU A 410 -1.67 10.15 -24.42
CA GLU A 410 -1.53 10.33 -22.97
C GLU A 410 -1.95 11.75 -22.59
N ILE A 411 -2.87 11.85 -21.63
CA ILE A 411 -3.46 13.12 -21.17
C ILE A 411 -2.76 13.62 -19.91
N GLY A 412 -2.41 12.69 -19.03
CA GLY A 412 -1.67 12.97 -17.80
C GLY A 412 -1.21 11.68 -17.14
N ILE A 413 -0.17 11.84 -16.33
CA ILE A 413 0.45 10.75 -15.60
C ILE A 413 0.63 11.16 -14.14
N PHE A 414 0.26 10.26 -13.25
CA PHE A 414 0.45 10.37 -11.82
C PHE A 414 1.39 9.25 -11.38
N LYS A 415 2.28 9.59 -10.47
CA LYS A 415 3.33 8.71 -10.00
C LYS A 415 3.62 8.98 -8.54
N ASN A 416 3.68 7.93 -7.74
CA ASN A 416 4.05 8.05 -6.34
C ASN A 416 4.75 6.80 -5.82
N VAL A 417 5.43 6.93 -4.69
CA VAL A 417 5.97 5.80 -3.93
C VAL A 417 4.80 4.94 -3.45
N ASN A 418 4.91 3.62 -3.60
CA ASN A 418 3.89 2.69 -3.14
C ASN A 418 3.73 2.83 -1.60
N PRO A 419 2.55 3.25 -1.10
CA PRO A 419 2.33 3.52 0.33
C PRO A 419 2.48 2.28 1.21
N GLN A 420 2.41 1.08 0.65
CA GLN A 420 2.70 -0.16 1.36
C GLN A 420 4.14 -0.26 1.85
N LYS A 421 5.06 0.59 1.39
CA LYS A 421 6.46 0.69 1.89
C LYS A 421 6.52 0.79 3.42
N VAL A 422 5.50 1.39 4.03
CA VAL A 422 5.38 1.53 5.48
C VAL A 422 5.27 0.16 6.17
N TYR A 423 4.68 -0.84 5.52
CA TYR A 423 4.38 -2.18 6.06
C TYR A 423 5.38 -3.26 5.61
N GLY A 424 6.13 -3.00 4.55
CA GLY A 424 7.25 -3.83 4.11
C GLY A 424 8.01 -3.18 2.95
N ALA A 425 9.34 -3.27 2.97
CA ALA A 425 10.14 -2.77 1.85
C ALA A 425 10.17 -3.69 0.64
N ASP A 426 9.91 -4.97 0.85
CA ASP A 426 9.95 -6.00 -0.19
C ASP A 426 8.67 -6.82 -0.17
N VAL A 427 8.51 -7.66 -1.19
CA VAL A 427 7.37 -8.55 -1.37
C VAL A 427 7.16 -9.46 -0.14
N ILE A 428 8.22 -10.08 0.38
CA ILE A 428 8.12 -11.06 1.48
C ILE A 428 7.69 -10.41 2.79
N SER A 429 8.21 -9.23 3.12
CA SER A 429 7.82 -8.48 4.32
C SER A 429 6.35 -8.04 4.26
N ARG A 430 5.87 -7.65 3.07
CA ARG A 430 4.45 -7.32 2.85
C ARG A 430 3.54 -8.54 2.96
N ILE A 431 3.94 -9.70 2.43
CA ILE A 431 3.21 -10.96 2.59
C ILE A 431 3.08 -11.30 4.08
N ASN A 432 4.21 -11.25 4.82
CA ASN A 432 4.22 -11.56 6.25
C ASN A 432 3.34 -10.62 7.08
N TYR A 433 3.22 -9.36 6.69
CA TYR A 433 2.29 -8.42 7.30
C TYR A 433 0.85 -8.79 6.94
N ALA A 434 0.54 -8.96 5.65
CA ALA A 434 -0.80 -9.28 5.16
C ALA A 434 -1.38 -10.57 5.75
N ILE A 435 -0.55 -11.59 5.99
CA ILE A 435 -0.98 -12.84 6.65
C ILE A 435 -1.58 -12.60 8.04
N LYS A 436 -1.11 -11.56 8.74
CA LYS A 436 -1.54 -11.20 10.11
C LYS A 436 -2.57 -10.07 10.13
N ASP A 437 -2.76 -9.40 9.00
CA ASP A 437 -3.61 -8.23 8.87
C ASP A 437 -5.05 -8.65 8.63
N THR A 438 -5.92 -8.42 9.63
CA THR A 438 -7.36 -8.70 9.50
C THR A 438 -8.14 -7.53 8.91
N GLU A 439 -7.51 -6.37 8.73
CA GLU A 439 -8.17 -5.14 8.28
C GLU A 439 -7.87 -4.83 6.80
N ASN A 440 -7.01 -5.61 6.12
CA ASN A 440 -6.60 -5.41 4.73
C ASN A 440 -6.08 -3.98 4.46
N ILE A 441 -5.31 -3.44 5.40
CA ILE A 441 -4.77 -2.07 5.36
C ILE A 441 -3.95 -1.86 4.07
N GLN A 442 -3.17 -2.87 3.69
CA GLN A 442 -2.37 -2.81 2.46
C GLN A 442 -3.21 -2.72 1.18
N THR A 443 -4.41 -3.31 1.17
CA THR A 443 -5.38 -3.21 0.07
C THR A 443 -5.95 -1.79 0.01
N GLU A 444 -6.40 -1.27 1.15
CA GLU A 444 -6.95 0.09 1.25
C GLU A 444 -5.95 1.15 0.78
N LEU A 445 -4.67 0.99 1.11
CA LEU A 445 -3.60 1.90 0.70
C LEU A 445 -3.37 1.91 -0.81
N ILE A 446 -3.34 0.74 -1.46
CA ILE A 446 -3.22 0.68 -2.93
C ILE A 446 -4.43 1.35 -3.57
N CYS A 447 -5.65 0.97 -3.16
CA CYS A 447 -6.88 1.49 -3.76
C CYS A 447 -6.99 3.01 -3.59
N LYS A 448 -6.65 3.54 -2.41
CA LYS A 448 -6.63 4.99 -2.15
C LYS A 448 -5.60 5.73 -3.01
N GLU A 449 -4.40 5.18 -3.18
CA GLU A 449 -3.34 5.82 -3.96
C GLU A 449 -3.71 5.91 -5.44
N ILE A 450 -4.20 4.81 -6.02
CA ILE A 450 -4.66 4.79 -7.41
C ILE A 450 -5.84 5.77 -7.60
N THR A 451 -6.84 5.73 -6.72
CA THR A 451 -7.99 6.65 -6.79
C THR A 451 -7.56 8.11 -6.63
N SER A 452 -6.58 8.40 -5.77
CA SER A 452 -5.98 9.73 -5.64
C SER A 452 -5.30 10.16 -6.93
N GLY A 453 -4.49 9.29 -7.54
CA GLY A 453 -3.82 9.60 -8.80
C GLY A 453 -4.79 9.89 -9.93
N ILE A 454 -5.87 9.12 -10.03
CA ILE A 454 -6.95 9.38 -11.00
C ILE A 454 -7.59 10.75 -10.73
N LYS A 455 -7.95 11.05 -9.48
CA LYS A 455 -8.54 12.36 -9.09
C LYS A 455 -7.64 13.52 -9.48
N THR A 456 -6.34 13.42 -9.17
CA THR A 456 -5.35 14.44 -9.52
C THR A 456 -5.33 14.71 -11.01
N ILE A 457 -5.21 13.68 -11.85
CA ILE A 457 -5.18 13.88 -13.31
C ILE A 457 -6.51 14.47 -13.82
N VAL A 458 -7.65 13.97 -13.32
CA VAL A 458 -8.98 14.42 -13.70
C VAL A 458 -9.20 15.90 -13.37
N GLU A 459 -8.79 16.33 -12.18
CA GLU A 459 -8.89 17.72 -11.71
C GLU A 459 -7.92 18.65 -12.46
N GLU A 460 -6.67 18.24 -12.65
CA GLU A 460 -5.65 19.03 -13.36
C GLU A 460 -5.99 19.26 -14.84
N LYS A 461 -6.67 18.29 -15.47
CA LYS A 461 -6.98 18.29 -16.90
C LYS A 461 -8.42 18.67 -17.22
N ASP A 462 -9.23 19.01 -16.21
CA ASP A 462 -10.64 19.38 -16.33
C ASP A 462 -11.47 18.33 -17.11
N ILE A 463 -11.33 17.07 -16.72
CA ILE A 463 -11.98 15.94 -17.40
C ILE A 463 -13.26 15.57 -16.66
N ASP A 464 -14.35 15.36 -17.40
CA ASP A 464 -15.53 14.71 -16.82
C ASP A 464 -15.22 13.23 -16.57
N LYS A 465 -15.13 12.86 -15.28
CA LYS A 465 -14.85 11.49 -14.84
C LYS A 465 -15.82 10.44 -15.39
N ASN A 466 -17.03 10.82 -15.81
CA ASN A 466 -17.98 9.89 -16.42
C ASN A 466 -17.55 9.41 -17.82
N ASN A 467 -16.56 10.09 -18.43
CA ASN A 467 -15.96 9.69 -19.69
C ASN A 467 -14.83 8.66 -19.50
N ILE A 468 -14.48 8.29 -18.27
CA ILE A 468 -13.54 7.19 -17.98
C ILE A 468 -14.32 5.88 -18.08
N VAL A 469 -14.03 5.07 -19.10
CA VAL A 469 -14.82 3.87 -19.43
C VAL A 469 -14.18 2.56 -18.98
N GLU A 470 -12.85 2.52 -18.81
CA GLU A 470 -12.13 1.32 -18.38
C GLU A 470 -10.83 1.68 -17.63
N ILE A 471 -10.47 0.84 -16.67
CA ILE A 471 -9.17 0.82 -15.99
C ILE A 471 -8.50 -0.52 -16.30
N THR A 472 -7.22 -0.53 -16.66
CA THR A 472 -6.40 -1.74 -16.77
C THR A 472 -5.26 -1.68 -15.77
N ILE A 473 -5.04 -2.78 -15.04
CA ILE A 473 -4.07 -2.85 -13.95
C ILE A 473 -3.14 -4.06 -14.11
N SER A 474 -1.83 -3.81 -13.96
CA SER A 474 -0.78 -4.82 -13.89
C SER A 474 0.09 -4.64 -12.65
N GLY A 475 0.81 -5.70 -12.29
CA GLY A 475 1.78 -5.73 -11.20
C GLY A 475 2.26 -7.15 -10.93
N ASN A 476 3.30 -7.29 -10.11
CA ASN A 476 3.73 -8.64 -9.72
C ASN A 476 2.62 -9.37 -8.96
N THR A 477 2.69 -10.70 -8.93
CA THR A 477 1.62 -11.55 -8.36
C THR A 477 1.24 -11.16 -6.93
N THR A 478 2.21 -10.74 -6.10
CA THR A 478 1.90 -10.30 -4.74
C THR A 478 1.13 -8.98 -4.73
N MET A 479 1.54 -8.01 -5.55
CA MET A 479 0.83 -6.72 -5.64
C MET A 479 -0.62 -6.92 -6.10
N MET A 480 -0.87 -7.82 -7.05
CA MET A 480 -2.22 -8.16 -7.49
C MET A 480 -3.05 -8.80 -6.36
N TYR A 481 -2.47 -9.72 -5.58
CA TYR A 481 -3.16 -10.33 -4.43
C TYR A 481 -3.52 -9.29 -3.37
N LEU A 482 -2.60 -8.37 -3.08
CA LEU A 482 -2.84 -7.30 -2.11
C LEU A 482 -3.89 -6.30 -2.63
N LEU A 483 -3.92 -5.98 -3.93
CA LEU A 483 -4.98 -5.16 -4.53
C LEU A 483 -6.36 -5.82 -4.38
N GLU A 484 -6.45 -7.14 -4.59
CA GLU A 484 -7.71 -7.88 -4.53
C GLU A 484 -8.13 -8.26 -3.09
N GLY A 485 -7.28 -8.02 -2.09
CA GLY A 485 -7.52 -8.46 -0.71
C GLY A 485 -7.44 -9.99 -0.54
N ILE A 486 -6.74 -10.69 -1.44
CA ILE A 486 -6.53 -12.13 -1.40
C ILE A 486 -5.39 -12.43 -0.42
N ASN A 487 -5.59 -13.42 0.46
CA ASN A 487 -4.55 -13.84 1.41
C ASN A 487 -3.32 -14.40 0.68
N PRO A 488 -2.13 -13.75 0.78
CA PRO A 488 -0.94 -14.16 0.03
C PRO A 488 -0.12 -15.27 0.72
N TYR A 489 -0.64 -15.93 1.76
CA TYR A 489 0.06 -16.98 2.52
C TYR A 489 0.70 -18.05 1.64
N LYS A 490 0.02 -18.49 0.59
CA LYS A 490 0.54 -19.54 -0.32
C LYS A 490 1.71 -19.07 -1.18
N LEU A 491 1.94 -17.76 -1.30
CA LEU A 491 3.08 -17.18 -2.01
C LEU A 491 4.37 -17.17 -1.16
N SER A 492 4.28 -17.34 0.18
CA SER A 492 5.46 -17.35 1.06
C SER A 492 5.91 -18.73 1.51
N ILE A 493 5.18 -19.78 1.14
CA ILE A 493 5.52 -21.16 1.50
C ILE A 493 5.67 -22.03 0.26
N SER A 494 6.70 -22.88 0.25
CA SER A 494 6.85 -23.90 -0.80
C SER A 494 5.61 -24.82 -0.81
N PRO A 495 5.04 -25.16 -1.99
CA PRO A 495 5.58 -24.96 -3.34
C PRO A 495 5.08 -23.68 -4.05
N PHE A 496 4.93 -22.57 -3.32
CA PHE A 496 4.64 -21.22 -3.83
C PHE A 496 3.40 -21.16 -4.74
N THR A 497 2.33 -21.85 -4.33
CA THR A 497 1.13 -22.03 -5.15
C THR A 497 0.28 -20.76 -5.24
N THR A 498 -0.30 -20.50 -6.40
CA THR A 498 -1.24 -19.40 -6.64
C THR A 498 -2.69 -19.90 -6.67
N ILE A 499 -3.63 -19.06 -6.25
CA ILE A 499 -5.08 -19.28 -6.28
C ILE A 499 -5.66 -19.07 -7.68
N ASP A 500 -5.55 -17.85 -8.21
CA ASP A 500 -5.97 -17.49 -9.57
C ASP A 500 -4.98 -16.46 -10.12
N LEU A 501 -4.74 -16.54 -11.43
CA LEU A 501 -3.88 -15.64 -12.21
C LEU A 501 -4.49 -15.41 -13.61
N SER A 502 -5.80 -15.60 -13.75
CA SER A 502 -6.52 -15.40 -15.00
C SER A 502 -6.82 -13.91 -15.22
N LEU A 503 -7.25 -13.57 -16.44
CA LEU A 503 -7.65 -12.21 -16.75
C LEU A 503 -9.03 -11.97 -16.13
N HIS A 504 -9.13 -11.01 -15.22
CA HIS A 504 -10.38 -10.67 -14.56
C HIS A 504 -10.93 -9.34 -15.05
N LYS A 505 -12.26 -9.26 -15.17
CA LYS A 505 -13.00 -8.03 -15.45
C LYS A 505 -14.03 -7.83 -14.35
N TYR A 506 -13.86 -6.75 -13.60
CA TYR A 506 -14.71 -6.37 -12.48
C TYR A 506 -15.36 -5.01 -12.73
N CYS A 507 -16.35 -4.67 -11.93
CA CYS A 507 -16.81 -3.29 -11.77
C CYS A 507 -15.88 -2.54 -10.81
N TYR A 508 -15.70 -1.24 -11.01
CA TYR A 508 -14.86 -0.38 -10.17
C TYR A 508 -15.07 -0.59 -8.66
N ASN A 509 -16.32 -0.62 -8.20
CA ASN A 509 -16.66 -0.76 -6.79
C ASN A 509 -16.31 -2.12 -6.17
N GLN A 510 -16.07 -3.16 -6.98
CA GLN A 510 -15.63 -4.47 -6.48
C GLN A 510 -14.16 -4.48 -6.06
N ILE A 511 -13.33 -3.60 -6.66
CA ILE A 511 -11.90 -3.47 -6.36
C ILE A 511 -11.64 -2.29 -5.41
N PHE A 512 -12.18 -1.11 -5.71
CA PHE A 512 -11.85 0.12 -4.99
C PHE A 512 -12.73 0.39 -3.75
N MET A 513 -13.75 -0.43 -3.51
CA MET A 513 -14.66 -0.35 -2.36
C MET A 513 -15.36 1.03 -2.18
N ASP A 514 -15.38 1.85 -3.24
CA ASP A 514 -16.10 3.11 -3.31
C ASP A 514 -16.83 3.26 -4.66
N ASN A 515 -17.57 4.36 -4.85
CA ASN A 515 -18.36 4.62 -6.07
C ASN A 515 -17.90 5.90 -6.79
N TYR A 516 -16.60 6.22 -6.75
CA TYR A 516 -16.04 7.40 -7.39
C TYR A 516 -16.20 7.35 -8.92
N LEU A 517 -15.96 6.18 -9.52
CA LEU A 517 -16.16 5.90 -10.95
C LEU A 517 -17.18 4.79 -11.18
N ASN A 518 -17.76 4.77 -12.38
CA ASN A 518 -18.65 3.71 -12.85
C ASN A 518 -18.12 3.11 -14.16
N CYS A 519 -17.01 2.40 -14.05
CA CYS A 519 -16.30 1.81 -15.19
C CYS A 519 -15.89 0.35 -14.91
N LYS A 520 -15.42 -0.33 -15.96
CA LYS A 520 -14.83 -1.67 -15.85
C LYS A 520 -13.39 -1.56 -15.33
N VAL A 521 -12.96 -2.52 -14.54
CA VAL A 521 -11.56 -2.71 -14.11
C VAL A 521 -11.10 -4.06 -14.64
N THR A 522 -10.09 -4.04 -15.49
CA THR A 522 -9.43 -5.24 -16.01
C THR A 522 -8.13 -5.47 -15.24
N LEU A 523 -8.00 -6.63 -14.62
CA LEU A 523 -6.75 -7.09 -14.02
C LEU A 523 -6.05 -8.02 -15.02
N LEU A 524 -4.83 -7.67 -15.44
CA LEU A 524 -4.07 -8.48 -16.38
C LEU A 524 -3.59 -9.80 -15.72
N PRO A 525 -3.46 -10.90 -16.49
CA PRO A 525 -3.13 -12.21 -15.95
C PRO A 525 -1.65 -12.40 -15.69
N GLY A 526 -1.29 -13.14 -14.64
CA GLY A 526 0.07 -13.64 -14.38
C GLY A 526 0.28 -15.09 -14.83
N VAL A 527 1.50 -15.59 -14.64
CA VAL A 527 1.88 -16.99 -14.96
C VAL A 527 2.15 -17.82 -13.70
N SER A 528 2.88 -17.26 -12.72
CA SER A 528 3.27 -17.98 -11.50
C SER A 528 3.32 -17.03 -10.29
N ALA A 529 3.75 -17.53 -9.12
CA ALA A 529 4.00 -16.67 -7.96
C ALA A 529 5.10 -15.62 -8.19
N TYR A 530 5.98 -15.86 -9.16
CA TYR A 530 7.15 -15.02 -9.44
C TYR A 530 7.08 -14.29 -10.79
N ILE A 531 6.23 -14.76 -11.71
CA ILE A 531 5.97 -14.09 -13.00
C ILE A 531 4.56 -13.55 -12.95
N GLY A 532 4.46 -12.26 -12.61
CA GLY A 532 3.21 -11.54 -12.47
C GLY A 532 2.67 -10.99 -13.78
N SER A 533 1.64 -10.14 -13.65
CA SER A 533 0.98 -9.54 -14.80
C SER A 533 1.72 -8.32 -15.35
N ASP A 534 2.65 -7.76 -14.58
CA ASP A 534 3.66 -6.81 -15.05
C ASP A 534 4.51 -7.40 -16.18
N ILE A 535 5.01 -8.63 -16.01
CA ILE A 535 5.84 -9.30 -17.00
C ILE A 535 5.04 -9.74 -18.22
N THR A 536 3.86 -10.33 -18.03
CA THR A 536 3.01 -10.71 -19.16
C THR A 536 2.50 -9.50 -19.93
N ALA A 537 2.23 -8.38 -19.25
CA ALA A 537 1.92 -7.10 -19.89
C ALA A 537 3.13 -6.63 -20.73
N GLY A 538 4.35 -6.80 -20.23
CA GLY A 538 5.57 -6.57 -21.00
C GLY A 538 5.68 -7.44 -22.26
N PHE A 539 5.38 -8.73 -22.16
CA PHE A 539 5.37 -9.64 -23.32
C PHE A 539 4.32 -9.22 -24.35
N TYR A 540 3.15 -8.79 -23.89
CA TYR A 540 2.09 -8.28 -24.75
C TYR A 540 2.49 -6.95 -25.40
N TYR A 541 3.14 -6.07 -24.65
CA TYR A 541 3.61 -4.78 -25.14
C TYR A 541 4.64 -4.92 -26.26
N SER A 542 5.59 -5.84 -26.11
CA SER A 542 6.67 -6.08 -27.07
C SER A 542 6.29 -7.00 -28.24
N ASP A 543 5.03 -7.42 -28.33
CA ASP A 543 4.58 -8.42 -29.31
C ASP A 543 5.45 -9.69 -29.29
N LEU A 544 5.85 -10.14 -28.09
CA LEU A 544 6.90 -11.14 -27.92
C LEU A 544 6.62 -12.45 -28.68
N LEU A 545 5.36 -12.87 -28.74
CA LEU A 545 4.95 -14.08 -29.45
C LEU A 545 5.01 -13.94 -30.97
N GLU A 546 4.93 -12.71 -31.48
CA GLU A 546 4.90 -12.39 -32.91
C GLU A 546 6.30 -12.11 -33.45
N GLN A 547 7.29 -11.88 -32.57
CA GLN A 547 8.69 -11.73 -32.97
C GLN A 547 9.24 -13.03 -33.58
N GLU A 548 9.99 -12.92 -34.66
CA GLU A 548 10.74 -14.03 -35.24
C GLU A 548 12.00 -14.34 -34.41
N GLY A 549 12.45 -15.61 -34.44
CA GLY A 549 13.68 -16.04 -33.78
C GLY A 549 13.60 -16.18 -32.25
N ASN A 550 14.78 -16.23 -31.63
CA ASN A 550 14.99 -16.35 -30.19
C ASN A 550 15.09 -14.97 -29.56
N VAL A 551 14.15 -14.64 -28.67
CA VAL A 551 14.05 -13.31 -28.07
C VAL A 551 14.18 -13.42 -26.56
N LEU A 552 15.23 -12.80 -26.01
CA LEU A 552 15.44 -12.68 -24.57
C LEU A 552 14.72 -11.43 -24.06
N PHE A 553 13.93 -11.55 -23.00
CA PHE A 553 13.28 -10.45 -22.31
C PHE A 553 13.84 -10.39 -20.88
N ILE A 554 14.30 -9.22 -20.47
CA ILE A 554 14.92 -8.99 -19.16
C ILE A 554 14.22 -7.78 -18.52
N ASP A 555 13.52 -7.99 -17.41
CA ASP A 555 13.06 -6.90 -16.54
C ASP A 555 13.98 -6.80 -15.34
N ILE A 556 14.65 -5.64 -15.20
CA ILE A 556 15.53 -5.38 -14.07
C ILE A 556 14.82 -4.44 -13.10
N GLY A 557 14.29 -5.01 -12.03
CA GLY A 557 13.71 -4.31 -10.89
C GLY A 557 14.25 -4.83 -9.56
N THR A 558 13.39 -4.87 -8.53
CA THR A 558 13.74 -5.46 -7.22
C THR A 558 14.08 -6.94 -7.35
N ASN A 559 13.38 -7.59 -8.28
CA ASN A 559 13.67 -8.93 -8.79
C ASN A 559 14.24 -8.78 -10.20
N GLY A 560 14.99 -9.80 -10.64
CA GLY A 560 15.34 -9.93 -12.06
C GLY A 560 14.45 -10.98 -12.70
N GLU A 561 13.30 -10.57 -13.23
CA GLU A 561 12.44 -11.42 -14.05
C GLU A 561 13.00 -11.51 -15.47
N ILE A 562 13.20 -12.74 -15.93
CA ILE A 562 13.83 -13.02 -17.23
C ILE A 562 13.02 -14.06 -17.98
N ALA A 563 12.96 -13.93 -19.29
CA ALA A 563 12.28 -14.87 -20.15
C ALA A 563 12.96 -15.03 -21.50
N LEU A 564 13.03 -16.25 -22.01
CA LEU A 564 13.55 -16.56 -23.34
C LEU A 564 12.44 -17.15 -24.19
N LYS A 565 11.97 -16.38 -25.17
CA LYS A 565 11.05 -16.85 -26.19
C LYS A 565 11.87 -17.59 -27.27
N THR A 566 11.45 -18.81 -27.56
CA THR A 566 11.87 -19.63 -28.71
C THR A 566 10.62 -19.93 -29.56
N ASP A 567 10.73 -20.69 -30.65
CA ASP A 567 9.62 -20.94 -31.60
C ASP A 567 8.26 -21.19 -30.95
N ASN A 568 8.16 -22.16 -30.03
CA ASN A 568 6.88 -22.60 -29.45
C ASN A 568 6.71 -22.32 -27.96
N HIS A 569 7.74 -21.85 -27.25
CA HIS A 569 7.72 -21.75 -25.80
C HIS A 569 8.45 -20.51 -25.30
N ILE A 570 8.00 -20.02 -24.15
CA ILE A 570 8.67 -18.97 -23.38
C ILE A 570 9.18 -19.62 -22.09
N ILE A 571 10.49 -19.65 -21.91
CA ILE A 571 11.10 -20.15 -20.67
C ILE A 571 11.28 -18.96 -19.75
N CYS A 572 10.62 -18.95 -18.59
CA CYS A 572 10.68 -17.86 -17.63
C CYS A 572 11.40 -18.26 -16.35
N ALA A 573 12.10 -17.32 -15.74
CA ALA A 573 12.63 -17.44 -14.40
C ALA A 573 12.61 -16.09 -13.68
N ALA A 574 12.75 -16.13 -12.36
CA ALA A 574 12.91 -14.93 -11.54
C ALA A 574 14.13 -15.11 -10.64
N THR A 575 14.94 -14.07 -10.55
CA THR A 575 16.19 -14.08 -9.78
C THR A 575 16.08 -13.11 -8.61
N ALA A 576 16.61 -13.50 -7.45
CA ALA A 576 16.73 -12.63 -6.30
C ALA A 576 17.97 -11.73 -6.45
N ALA A 577 17.95 -10.81 -7.41
CA ALA A 577 19.02 -9.84 -7.62
C ALA A 577 19.21 -8.92 -6.41
N GLY A 578 18.12 -8.63 -5.69
CA GLY A 578 18.15 -7.71 -4.57
C GLY A 578 18.21 -6.25 -5.02
N PRO A 579 18.02 -5.29 -4.10
CA PRO A 579 17.69 -3.92 -4.46
C PRO A 579 18.92 -3.03 -4.73
N ALA A 580 20.08 -3.63 -5.04
CA ALA A 580 21.34 -2.90 -5.26
C ALA A 580 21.20 -1.89 -6.42
N PHE A 581 20.56 -2.31 -7.53
CA PHE A 581 20.28 -1.47 -8.68
C PHE A 581 19.23 -0.36 -8.41
N GLU A 582 18.47 -0.46 -7.32
CA GLU A 582 17.58 0.61 -6.85
C GLU A 582 18.30 1.58 -5.89
N GLY A 583 19.59 1.37 -5.63
CA GLY A 583 20.38 2.12 -4.65
C GLY A 583 20.08 1.72 -3.20
N ALA A 584 19.28 0.67 -2.96
CA ALA A 584 19.03 0.16 -1.63
C ALA A 584 20.14 -0.82 -1.20
N ASN A 585 20.43 -0.86 0.10
CA ASN A 585 21.58 -1.58 0.68
C ASN A 585 22.97 -1.12 0.17
N ILE A 586 23.02 0.01 -0.53
CA ILE A 586 24.25 0.69 -0.93
C ILE A 586 24.44 1.89 0.02
N LYS A 587 25.64 2.09 0.56
CA LYS A 587 25.89 3.01 1.67
C LYS A 587 25.58 4.46 1.33
N CYS A 588 26.03 4.91 0.16
CA CYS A 588 25.68 6.21 -0.42
C CYS A 588 24.59 6.07 -1.49
N GLY A 589 23.89 4.94 -1.56
CA GLY A 589 22.88 4.68 -2.59
C GLY A 589 21.55 5.35 -2.31
N MET A 590 20.86 5.72 -3.38
CA MET A 590 19.51 6.27 -3.38
C MET A 590 18.80 5.92 -4.67
N GLY A 591 17.47 6.01 -4.70
CA GLY A 591 16.72 5.87 -5.95
C GLY A 591 17.03 7.02 -6.93
N SER A 592 16.61 6.88 -8.18
CA SER A 592 16.72 7.91 -9.22
C SER A 592 15.81 9.12 -8.93
N ILE A 593 16.24 9.99 -8.01
CA ILE A 593 15.49 11.16 -7.54
C ILE A 593 16.38 12.41 -7.53
N ASN A 594 15.80 13.61 -7.35
CA ASN A 594 16.57 14.85 -7.35
C ASN A 594 17.75 14.82 -6.33
N GLY A 595 18.95 15.10 -6.83
CA GLY A 595 20.21 15.01 -6.09
C GLY A 595 20.95 13.67 -6.25
N ALA A 596 20.36 12.66 -6.90
CA ALA A 596 21.09 11.43 -7.22
C ALA A 596 22.07 11.66 -8.37
N ILE A 597 23.31 11.20 -8.22
CA ILE A 597 24.23 11.04 -9.34
C ILE A 597 23.72 9.89 -10.21
N CYS A 598 23.58 10.11 -11.52
CA CYS A 598 22.98 9.16 -12.46
C CYS A 598 23.86 8.73 -13.63
N ASN A 599 24.96 9.43 -13.88
CA ASN A 599 25.96 9.07 -14.87
C ASN A 599 27.33 9.44 -14.30
N ILE A 600 28.32 8.56 -14.49
CA ILE A 600 29.69 8.78 -14.04
C ILE A 600 30.65 8.31 -15.13
N THR A 601 31.65 9.13 -15.43
CA THR A 601 32.81 8.75 -16.24
C THR A 601 34.08 9.10 -15.49
N LEU A 602 35.12 8.27 -15.63
CA LEU A 602 36.43 8.48 -15.02
C LEU A 602 37.48 8.57 -16.12
N ASP A 603 38.13 9.73 -16.25
CA ASP A 603 39.26 9.93 -17.16
C ASP A 603 40.52 10.20 -16.32
N ASP A 604 41.42 9.21 -16.24
CA ASP A 604 42.53 9.15 -15.28
C ASP A 604 42.05 9.35 -13.82
N ASP A 605 42.29 10.55 -13.25
CA ASP A 605 41.89 10.95 -11.90
C ASP A 605 40.71 11.96 -11.89
N ASP A 606 40.21 12.37 -13.07
CA ASP A 606 39.13 13.34 -13.19
C ASP A 606 37.76 12.64 -13.24
N ILE A 607 36.94 12.91 -12.23
CA ILE A 607 35.61 12.32 -12.07
C ILE A 607 34.59 13.30 -12.63
N GLN A 608 33.95 12.92 -13.74
CA GLN A 608 32.83 13.66 -14.31
C GLN A 608 31.53 12.92 -13.98
N TYR A 609 30.51 13.66 -13.55
CA TYR A 609 29.23 13.07 -13.16
C TYR A 609 28.05 14.00 -13.44
N GLU A 610 26.88 13.40 -13.65
CA GLU A 610 25.61 14.11 -13.83
C GLU A 610 24.69 13.90 -12.62
N VAL A 611 24.01 14.96 -12.18
CA VAL A 611 23.09 14.92 -11.04
C VAL A 611 21.66 15.18 -11.52
N ILE A 612 20.74 14.29 -11.16
CA ILE A 612 19.32 14.48 -11.43
C ILE A 612 18.85 15.79 -10.77
N GLY A 613 18.29 16.70 -11.57
CA GLY A 613 17.80 17.99 -11.10
C GLY A 613 18.86 19.10 -11.05
N ASN A 614 20.08 18.85 -11.56
CA ASN A 614 21.16 19.84 -11.70
C ASN A 614 21.55 20.53 -10.37
N GLY A 615 21.46 19.80 -9.25
CA GLY A 615 21.74 20.30 -7.90
C GLY A 615 22.99 19.67 -7.25
N THR A 616 23.14 19.86 -5.94
CA THR A 616 24.21 19.21 -5.18
C THR A 616 23.97 17.70 -5.06
N PRO A 617 25.00 16.86 -5.28
CA PRO A 617 24.91 15.42 -5.07
C PRO A 617 24.49 15.05 -3.65
N LYS A 618 23.60 14.05 -3.53
CA LYS A 618 23.12 13.49 -2.25
C LYS A 618 23.35 11.98 -2.13
N GLY A 619 23.65 11.31 -3.24
CA GLY A 619 23.91 9.87 -3.30
C GLY A 619 24.04 9.37 -4.73
N LEU A 620 24.19 8.05 -4.88
CA LEU A 620 24.35 7.33 -6.15
C LEU A 620 23.06 6.58 -6.49
N CYS A 621 22.54 6.73 -7.71
CA CYS A 621 21.52 5.78 -8.19
C CYS A 621 22.14 4.55 -8.85
N GLY A 622 21.30 3.59 -9.23
CA GLY A 622 21.77 2.32 -9.79
C GLY A 622 22.62 2.48 -11.05
N SER A 623 22.24 3.35 -11.99
CA SER A 623 23.01 3.53 -13.23
C SER A 623 24.41 4.05 -12.91
N ALA A 624 24.51 5.02 -12.01
CA ALA A 624 25.79 5.53 -11.51
C ALA A 624 26.61 4.46 -10.78
N LEU A 625 25.97 3.52 -10.05
CA LEU A 625 26.64 2.40 -9.41
C LEU A 625 27.28 1.43 -10.44
N VAL A 626 26.57 1.16 -11.54
CA VAL A 626 27.12 0.37 -12.66
C VAL A 626 28.25 1.12 -13.36
N ASP A 627 28.03 2.40 -13.66
CA ASP A 627 29.01 3.24 -14.35
C ASP A 627 30.31 3.34 -13.56
N ILE A 628 30.26 3.75 -12.28
CA ILE A 628 31.48 3.86 -11.47
C ILE A 628 32.19 2.52 -11.34
N THR A 629 31.46 1.41 -11.16
CA THR A 629 32.11 0.10 -11.03
C THR A 629 32.80 -0.29 -12.33
N SER A 630 32.15 -0.08 -13.48
CA SER A 630 32.73 -0.28 -14.80
C SER A 630 34.01 0.54 -14.98
N GLU A 631 33.96 1.83 -14.64
CA GLU A 631 35.11 2.73 -14.73
C GLU A 631 36.27 2.32 -13.82
N LEU A 632 35.99 1.86 -12.59
CA LEU A 632 37.02 1.35 -11.69
C LEU A 632 37.68 0.06 -12.22
N ILE A 633 36.93 -0.81 -12.92
CA ILE A 633 37.49 -2.01 -13.58
C ILE A 633 38.41 -1.59 -14.72
N LYS A 634 37.94 -0.72 -15.62
CA LYS A 634 38.70 -0.25 -16.80
C LYS A 634 40.01 0.42 -16.39
N ASN A 635 39.97 1.23 -15.33
CA ASN A 635 41.13 1.93 -14.78
C ASN A 635 41.99 1.05 -13.84
N LYS A 636 41.66 -0.24 -13.66
CA LYS A 636 42.37 -1.19 -12.80
C LYS A 636 42.49 -0.75 -11.33
N ILE A 637 41.52 0.04 -10.87
CA ILE A 637 41.39 0.45 -9.46
C ILE A 637 40.76 -0.68 -8.64
N ILE A 638 39.92 -1.50 -9.28
CA ILE A 638 39.44 -2.76 -8.71
C ILE A 638 39.88 -3.96 -9.54
N ASP A 639 40.21 -5.06 -8.87
CA ASP A 639 40.55 -6.33 -9.52
C ASP A 639 39.31 -7.16 -9.91
N ASN A 640 39.52 -8.31 -10.56
CA ASN A 640 38.44 -9.22 -10.94
C ASN A 640 37.61 -9.75 -9.76
N THR A 641 38.14 -9.72 -8.54
CA THR A 641 37.40 -10.12 -7.34
C THR A 641 36.53 -8.98 -6.80
N GLY A 642 36.64 -7.78 -7.36
CA GLY A 642 35.98 -6.56 -6.91
C GLY A 642 36.66 -5.95 -5.69
N ARG A 643 37.93 -6.26 -5.43
CA ARG A 643 38.68 -5.68 -4.31
C ARG A 643 39.11 -4.26 -4.66
N ILE A 644 38.83 -3.32 -3.76
CA ILE A 644 39.27 -1.92 -3.86
C ILE A 644 40.33 -1.59 -2.82
N ASP A 645 41.33 -0.81 -3.21
CA ASP A 645 42.35 -0.32 -2.29
C ASP A 645 41.74 0.68 -1.29
N ASN A 646 42.15 0.60 -0.01
CA ASN A 646 41.65 1.41 1.10
C ASN A 646 40.14 1.27 1.42
N ASP A 647 39.49 0.20 0.96
CA ASP A 647 38.07 -0.15 1.21
C ASP A 647 37.03 0.89 0.75
N LYS A 648 37.44 1.98 0.09
CA LYS A 648 36.55 3.01 -0.46
C LYS A 648 37.17 3.81 -1.62
N PHE A 649 36.31 4.32 -2.49
CA PHE A 649 36.64 5.30 -3.53
C PHE A 649 35.69 6.49 -3.46
N THR A 650 36.24 7.69 -3.23
CA THR A 650 35.45 8.91 -3.05
C THR A 650 35.12 9.52 -4.41
N ILE A 651 33.83 9.72 -4.67
CA ILE A 651 33.30 10.26 -5.94
C ILE A 651 33.05 11.76 -5.79
N TYR A 652 32.48 12.18 -4.65
CA TYR A 652 32.18 13.58 -4.35
C TYR A 652 32.39 13.87 -2.87
N LYS A 653 32.93 15.06 -2.58
CA LYS A 653 33.10 15.52 -1.20
C LYS A 653 32.98 17.04 -1.10
N ASP A 654 32.09 17.52 -0.23
CA ASP A 654 32.02 18.90 0.21
C ASP A 654 32.11 19.01 1.75
N THR A 655 31.84 20.20 2.30
CA THR A 655 31.91 20.44 3.75
C THR A 655 30.89 19.65 4.57
N ASN A 656 29.79 19.19 3.95
CA ASN A 656 28.65 18.57 4.62
C ASN A 656 28.37 17.13 4.15
N THR A 657 28.91 16.71 3.01
CA THR A 657 28.53 15.47 2.31
C THR A 657 29.77 14.79 1.71
N GLU A 658 29.92 13.49 1.94
CA GLU A 658 30.86 12.61 1.23
C GLU A 658 30.08 11.48 0.57
N ILE A 659 30.20 11.37 -0.75
CA ILE A 659 29.65 10.28 -1.56
C ILE A 659 30.81 9.44 -2.05
N ALA A 660 30.79 8.18 -1.68
CA ALA A 660 31.84 7.23 -2.00
C ALA A 660 31.24 5.86 -2.29
N LEU A 661 31.94 5.07 -3.10
CA LEU A 661 31.69 3.66 -3.28
C LEU A 661 32.54 2.88 -2.27
N TYR A 662 31.93 1.98 -1.49
CA TYR A 662 32.61 1.18 -0.49
C TYR A 662 32.79 -0.26 -0.95
N GLN A 663 33.75 -0.98 -0.35
CA GLN A 663 33.98 -2.40 -0.65
C GLN A 663 32.71 -3.26 -0.50
N GLU A 664 31.87 -2.98 0.51
CA GLU A 664 30.59 -3.68 0.72
C GLU A 664 29.57 -3.39 -0.37
N ASP A 665 29.58 -2.18 -0.94
CA ASP A 665 28.68 -1.79 -2.04
C ASP A 665 29.01 -2.59 -3.31
N ILE A 666 30.30 -2.76 -3.61
CA ILE A 666 30.77 -3.61 -4.72
C ILE A 666 30.30 -5.05 -4.51
N ARG A 667 30.36 -5.57 -3.27
CA ARG A 667 29.87 -6.92 -2.96
C ARG A 667 28.37 -7.05 -3.21
N GLN A 668 27.57 -6.06 -2.83
CA GLN A 668 26.13 -6.07 -3.12
C GLN A 668 25.86 -6.06 -4.63
N LEU A 669 26.60 -5.25 -5.39
CA LEU A 669 26.49 -5.21 -6.84
C LEU A 669 26.87 -6.55 -7.48
N GLN A 670 27.95 -7.20 -7.02
CA GLN A 670 28.35 -8.53 -7.50
C GLN A 670 27.27 -9.59 -7.29
N LEU A 671 26.64 -9.61 -6.11
CA LEU A 671 25.54 -10.53 -5.82
C LEU A 671 24.35 -10.28 -6.75
N ALA A 672 24.02 -9.02 -7.02
CA ALA A 672 22.90 -8.64 -7.86
C ALA A 672 23.14 -8.96 -9.33
N LYS A 673 24.28 -8.55 -9.88
CA LYS A 673 24.63 -8.80 -11.28
C LYS A 673 24.82 -10.29 -11.58
N SER A 674 25.38 -11.03 -10.62
CA SER A 674 25.54 -12.47 -10.74
C SER A 674 24.21 -13.21 -10.80
N ALA A 675 23.21 -12.78 -10.00
CA ALA A 675 21.88 -13.40 -10.00
C ALA A 675 21.23 -13.33 -11.39
N ILE A 676 21.27 -12.15 -12.00
CA ILE A 676 20.68 -11.89 -13.33
C ILE A 676 21.45 -12.67 -14.40
N SER A 677 22.78 -12.52 -14.45
CA SER A 677 23.63 -13.19 -15.45
C SER A 677 23.52 -14.72 -15.39
N ALA A 678 23.50 -15.29 -14.17
CA ALA A 678 23.32 -16.72 -13.97
C ALA A 678 21.93 -17.21 -14.41
N GLY A 679 20.89 -16.42 -14.13
CA GLY A 679 19.54 -16.70 -14.61
C GLY A 679 19.48 -16.75 -16.15
N ILE A 680 20.07 -15.76 -16.82
CA ILE A 680 20.13 -15.73 -18.29
C ILE A 680 20.85 -16.99 -18.81
N SER A 681 21.99 -17.34 -18.21
CA SER A 681 22.79 -18.51 -18.60
C SER A 681 22.00 -19.83 -18.46
N VAL A 682 21.16 -19.95 -17.43
CA VAL A 682 20.27 -21.11 -17.26
C VAL A 682 19.19 -21.17 -18.33
N LEU A 683 18.60 -20.03 -18.70
CA LEU A 683 17.59 -19.98 -19.77
C LEU A 683 18.16 -20.40 -21.13
N ILE A 684 19.36 -19.92 -21.46
CA ILE A 684 20.08 -20.28 -22.69
C ILE A 684 20.40 -21.78 -22.72
N ASP A 685 20.87 -22.33 -21.59
CA ASP A 685 21.16 -23.76 -21.47
C ASP A 685 19.90 -24.64 -21.59
N GLU A 686 18.81 -24.25 -20.94
CA GLU A 686 17.55 -25.00 -21.00
C GLU A 686 16.98 -25.00 -22.42
N ALA A 687 17.08 -23.87 -23.12
CA ALA A 687 16.73 -23.77 -24.54
C ALA A 687 17.70 -24.52 -25.47
N LYS A 688 18.87 -24.95 -24.96
CA LYS A 688 19.93 -25.63 -25.71
C LYS A 688 20.42 -24.83 -26.90
N ILE A 689 20.53 -23.52 -26.72
CA ILE A 689 21.10 -22.59 -27.69
C ILE A 689 22.38 -21.97 -27.11
N SER A 690 23.12 -21.29 -27.96
CA SER A 690 24.23 -20.41 -27.59
C SER A 690 23.77 -18.95 -27.51
N PHE A 691 24.56 -18.08 -26.86
CA PHE A 691 24.28 -16.64 -26.80
C PHE A 691 24.25 -15.98 -28.20
N ASP A 692 25.03 -16.50 -29.14
CA ASP A 692 25.06 -16.03 -30.54
C ASP A 692 23.73 -16.27 -31.26
N GLU A 693 23.00 -17.33 -30.88
CA GLU A 693 21.70 -17.70 -31.44
C GLU A 693 20.52 -16.92 -30.83
N VAL A 694 20.76 -16.05 -29.83
CA VAL A 694 19.77 -15.05 -29.42
C VAL A 694 19.70 -14.01 -30.53
N ASP A 695 18.53 -13.74 -31.08
CA ASP A 695 18.37 -12.78 -32.17
C ASP A 695 18.12 -11.35 -31.66
N LYS A 696 17.46 -11.25 -30.50
CA LYS A 696 17.03 -9.97 -29.93
C LYS A 696 16.95 -10.02 -28.41
N VAL A 697 17.25 -8.89 -27.76
CA VAL A 697 17.11 -8.71 -26.32
C VAL A 697 16.23 -7.51 -26.04
N TYR A 698 15.13 -7.70 -25.32
CA TYR A 698 14.33 -6.64 -24.76
C TYR A 698 14.73 -6.36 -23.32
N LEU A 699 15.19 -5.14 -23.05
CA LEU A 699 15.52 -4.67 -21.72
C LEU A 699 14.41 -3.75 -21.20
N ALA A 700 13.70 -4.21 -20.18
CA ALA A 700 12.60 -3.53 -19.51
C ALA A 700 12.97 -3.14 -18.07
N GLY A 701 12.07 -2.39 -17.45
CA GLY A 701 12.18 -1.97 -16.06
C GLY A 701 12.77 -0.57 -15.89
N GLY A 702 12.49 0.06 -14.76
CA GLY A 702 12.87 1.45 -14.48
C GLY A 702 14.39 1.68 -14.43
N PHE A 703 15.16 0.64 -14.13
CA PHE A 703 16.62 0.67 -14.17
C PHE A 703 17.17 0.54 -15.60
N GLY A 704 16.61 -0.38 -16.40
CA GLY A 704 17.10 -0.70 -17.74
C GLY A 704 17.09 0.50 -18.70
N SER A 705 16.18 1.46 -18.53
CA SER A 705 16.06 2.63 -19.42
C SER A 705 17.24 3.60 -19.40
N ASN A 706 17.95 3.70 -18.27
CA ASN A 706 19.08 4.61 -18.10
C ASN A 706 20.41 3.83 -17.94
N LEU A 707 20.40 2.54 -18.24
CA LEU A 707 21.56 1.67 -18.13
C LEU A 707 22.48 1.91 -19.33
N ASN A 708 23.74 2.25 -19.07
CA ASN A 708 24.77 2.21 -20.09
C ASN A 708 25.10 0.74 -20.41
N ILE A 709 24.73 0.29 -21.61
CA ILE A 709 24.87 -1.11 -22.04
C ILE A 709 26.34 -1.56 -22.04
N ALA A 710 27.27 -0.74 -22.52
CA ALA A 710 28.69 -1.07 -22.53
C ALA A 710 29.24 -1.25 -21.10
N ASN A 711 28.77 -0.42 -20.15
CA ASN A 711 29.14 -0.57 -18.73
C ASN A 711 28.49 -1.80 -18.09
N ALA A 712 27.23 -2.11 -18.42
CA ALA A 712 26.57 -3.34 -17.98
C ALA A 712 27.30 -4.61 -18.45
N ILE A 713 27.80 -4.60 -19.68
CA ILE A 713 28.64 -5.69 -20.22
C ILE A 713 29.98 -5.74 -19.50
N THR A 714 30.63 -4.59 -19.29
CA THR A 714 31.92 -4.51 -18.59
C THR A 714 31.85 -5.13 -17.19
N ILE A 715 30.77 -4.90 -16.44
CA ILE A 715 30.60 -5.51 -15.11
C ILE A 715 30.13 -6.97 -15.17
N GLY A 716 29.82 -7.50 -16.36
CA GLY A 716 29.28 -8.86 -16.56
C GLY A 716 27.84 -9.02 -16.06
N LEU A 717 27.02 -7.97 -16.15
CA LEU A 717 25.58 -8.04 -15.92
C LEU A 717 24.85 -8.63 -17.13
N ILE A 718 25.33 -8.28 -18.33
CA ILE A 718 24.83 -8.77 -19.62
C ILE A 718 26.02 -9.37 -20.39
N GLN A 719 25.82 -10.50 -21.04
CA GLN A 719 26.85 -11.14 -21.84
C GLN A 719 27.22 -10.31 -23.07
N LYS A 720 28.51 -10.26 -23.39
CA LYS A 720 29.04 -9.47 -24.50
C LYS A 720 28.44 -9.82 -25.85
N ASP A 721 28.12 -11.10 -26.07
CA ASP A 721 27.52 -11.60 -27.32
C ASP A 721 26.10 -11.03 -27.60
N LEU A 722 25.52 -10.34 -26.61
CA LEU A 722 24.20 -9.71 -26.68
C LEU A 722 24.25 -8.21 -26.98
N GLU A 723 25.42 -7.57 -27.01
CA GLU A 723 25.59 -6.10 -27.08
C GLU A 723 24.77 -5.44 -28.20
N ASP A 724 24.92 -5.94 -29.43
CA ASP A 724 24.29 -5.36 -30.62
C ASP A 724 22.81 -5.74 -30.80
N LYS A 725 22.25 -6.49 -29.85
CA LYS A 725 20.91 -7.10 -29.95
C LYS A 725 19.88 -6.46 -29.00
N ILE A 726 20.31 -5.48 -28.20
CA ILE A 726 19.50 -4.92 -27.10
C ILE A 726 18.61 -3.76 -27.58
N GLU A 727 17.32 -3.87 -27.27
CA GLU A 727 16.31 -2.83 -27.42
C GLU A 727 15.69 -2.50 -26.05
N ILE A 728 15.71 -1.22 -25.69
CA ILE A 728 15.17 -0.73 -24.42
C ILE A 728 13.67 -0.45 -24.57
N LEU A 729 12.84 -1.12 -23.75
CA LEU A 729 11.38 -0.97 -23.80
C LEU A 729 10.81 0.06 -22.82
N GLY A 730 11.56 0.42 -21.77
CA GLY A 730 11.04 1.30 -20.71
C GLY A 730 10.10 0.57 -19.74
N ASN A 731 9.04 1.26 -19.29
CA ASN A 731 8.02 0.64 -18.44
C ASN A 731 7.06 -0.22 -19.29
N SER A 732 7.49 -1.44 -19.55
CA SER A 732 6.76 -2.43 -20.37
C SER A 732 5.44 -2.87 -19.72
N SER A 733 5.36 -2.93 -18.38
CA SER A 733 4.14 -3.21 -17.61
C SER A 733 3.04 -2.17 -17.91
N LEU A 734 3.38 -0.88 -17.75
CA LEU A 734 2.45 0.21 -18.05
C LEU A 734 2.12 0.27 -19.56
N GLY A 735 3.12 0.09 -20.42
CA GLY A 735 2.94 0.01 -21.87
C GLY A 735 1.96 -1.09 -22.28
N GLY A 736 2.02 -2.26 -21.64
CA GLY A 736 1.09 -3.37 -21.86
C GLY A 736 -0.34 -3.05 -21.42
N CYS A 737 -0.50 -2.38 -20.27
CA CYS A 737 -1.81 -1.87 -19.83
C CYS A 737 -2.41 -0.87 -20.83
N VAL A 738 -1.59 0.08 -21.33
CA VAL A 738 -2.04 1.05 -22.33
C VAL A 738 -2.40 0.36 -23.64
N LYS A 739 -1.56 -0.57 -24.11
CA LYS A 739 -1.85 -1.35 -25.33
C LYS A 739 -3.15 -2.13 -25.19
N TYR A 740 -3.44 -2.72 -24.04
CA TYR A 740 -4.71 -3.42 -23.78
C TYR A 740 -5.94 -2.49 -23.85
N LEU A 741 -5.81 -1.24 -23.42
CA LEU A 741 -6.88 -0.24 -23.52
C LEU A 741 -7.13 0.19 -24.97
N LEU A 742 -6.09 0.23 -25.80
CA LEU A 742 -6.14 0.75 -27.16
C LEU A 742 -6.48 -0.31 -28.21
N ASP A 743 -6.02 -1.54 -28.04
CA ASP A 743 -6.13 -2.60 -29.05
C ASP A 743 -7.39 -3.46 -28.85
N ASP A 744 -8.00 -3.88 -29.96
CA ASP A 744 -9.12 -4.80 -29.96
C ASP A 744 -8.63 -6.17 -29.48
N ASN A 745 -8.77 -6.39 -28.18
CA ASN A 745 -8.38 -7.60 -27.42
C ASN A 745 -9.10 -8.90 -27.85
N SER A 746 -9.56 -8.98 -29.10
CA SER A 746 -10.30 -10.08 -29.70
C SER A 746 -9.40 -11.27 -30.08
N SER A 747 -8.10 -11.06 -30.30
CA SER A 747 -7.08 -12.11 -30.27
C SER A 747 -6.61 -12.31 -28.83
N ASN A 748 -6.88 -13.49 -28.27
CA ASN A 748 -6.69 -13.80 -26.85
C ASN A 748 -5.20 -14.01 -26.49
N ASN A 749 -4.34 -13.03 -26.81
CA ASN A 749 -2.87 -13.12 -26.75
C ASN A 749 -2.37 -13.48 -25.34
N PHE A 750 -3.01 -12.98 -24.27
CA PHE A 750 -2.60 -13.32 -22.90
C PHE A 750 -2.81 -14.80 -22.53
N ASN A 751 -3.87 -15.44 -23.03
CA ASN A 751 -4.09 -16.87 -22.79
C ASN A 751 -3.05 -17.71 -23.55
N GLU A 752 -2.64 -17.26 -24.74
CA GLU A 752 -1.58 -17.88 -25.51
C GLU A 752 -0.20 -17.68 -24.86
N ILE A 753 0.10 -16.46 -24.39
CA ILE A 753 1.30 -16.16 -23.60
C ILE A 753 1.37 -17.13 -22.43
N LYS A 754 0.30 -17.21 -21.64
CA LYS A 754 0.24 -18.07 -20.45
C LYS A 754 0.41 -19.56 -20.78
N SER A 755 -0.15 -20.04 -21.89
CA SER A 755 -0.04 -21.46 -22.27
C SER A 755 1.33 -21.83 -22.83
N LYS A 756 2.09 -20.86 -23.36
CA LYS A 756 3.46 -21.02 -23.85
C LYS A 756 4.53 -20.80 -22.80
N CYS A 757 4.21 -20.14 -21.68
CA CYS A 757 5.15 -19.90 -20.58
C CYS A 757 5.42 -21.17 -19.75
N ASN A 758 6.70 -21.48 -19.56
CA ASN A 758 7.19 -22.50 -18.65
C ASN A 758 8.11 -21.86 -17.61
N TYR A 759 7.74 -21.92 -16.33
CA TYR A 759 8.53 -21.34 -15.24
C TYR A 759 9.54 -22.34 -14.68
N ILE A 760 10.80 -21.90 -14.52
CA ILE A 760 11.87 -22.69 -13.93
C ILE A 760 12.23 -22.14 -12.55
N GLU A 761 12.24 -23.05 -11.56
CA GLU A 761 12.65 -22.75 -10.19
C GLU A 761 14.18 -22.78 -10.05
N LEU A 762 14.81 -21.60 -10.15
CA LEU A 762 16.26 -21.45 -10.10
C LEU A 762 16.87 -21.88 -8.76
N SER A 763 16.14 -21.78 -7.64
CA SER A 763 16.66 -22.12 -6.31
C SER A 763 17.03 -23.60 -6.16
N THR A 764 16.47 -24.47 -7.02
CA THR A 764 16.75 -25.91 -7.04
C THR A 764 17.65 -26.32 -8.21
N ASN A 765 18.04 -25.38 -9.08
CA ASN A 765 18.84 -25.65 -10.26
C ASN A 765 20.34 -25.63 -9.90
N MET A 766 21.04 -26.75 -10.10
CA MET A 766 22.47 -26.85 -9.78
C MET A 766 23.32 -25.93 -10.65
N LYS A 767 22.98 -25.78 -11.94
CA LYS A 767 23.69 -24.91 -12.87
C LYS A 767 23.55 -23.45 -12.48
N PHE A 768 22.38 -23.03 -11.98
CA PHE A 768 22.21 -21.68 -11.46
C PHE A 768 23.22 -21.36 -10.35
N ASN A 769 23.45 -22.28 -9.41
CA ASN A 769 24.44 -22.05 -8.33
C ASN A 769 25.87 -21.97 -8.86
N GLU A 770 26.24 -22.80 -9.84
CA GLU A 770 27.56 -22.76 -10.48
C GLU A 770 27.76 -21.43 -11.21
N GLU A 771 26.83 -21.06 -12.08
CA GLU A 771 26.85 -19.80 -12.81
C GLU A 771 26.82 -18.60 -11.86
N TYR A 772 26.05 -18.67 -10.76
CA TYR A 772 25.99 -17.61 -9.76
C TYR A 772 27.32 -17.38 -9.04
N ILE A 773 28.12 -18.43 -8.83
CA ILE A 773 29.45 -18.27 -8.23
C ILE A 773 30.43 -17.71 -9.26
N MET A 774 30.39 -18.23 -10.50
CA MET A 774 31.28 -17.79 -11.57
C MET A 774 31.04 -16.33 -11.96
N ASN A 775 29.78 -15.91 -12.03
CA ASN A 775 29.39 -14.56 -12.40
C ASN A 775 29.55 -13.54 -11.25
N MET A 776 30.07 -13.90 -10.07
CA MET A 776 30.46 -12.89 -9.07
C MET A 776 31.72 -12.12 -9.46
N TYR A 777 32.63 -12.77 -10.19
CA TYR A 777 33.87 -12.13 -10.65
C TYR A 777 33.58 -11.13 -11.78
N PHE A 778 34.38 -10.08 -11.86
CA PHE A 778 34.38 -9.17 -13.00
C PHE A 778 35.27 -9.75 -14.11
N GLU A 779 34.79 -9.70 -15.35
CA GLU A 779 35.62 -10.04 -16.50
C GLU A 779 36.63 -8.91 -16.72
N LEU A 780 37.92 -9.21 -16.58
CA LEU A 780 38.97 -8.26 -16.93
C LEU A 780 39.08 -8.23 -18.45
N LEU A 781 38.70 -7.10 -19.05
CA LEU A 781 38.86 -6.81 -20.47
C LEU A 781 40.34 -6.71 -20.87
#